data_AF-A0A2A4FQ22-F1
#
_entry.id   AF-A0A2A4FQ22-F1
#
_cell.length_a   1.000
_cell.length_b   1.000
_cell.length_c   1.000
_cell.angle_alpha   90.00
_cell.angle_beta   90.00
_cell.angle_gamma   90.00
#
_symmetry.space_group_name_H-M   'P 1'
#
loop_
_entity.id
_entity.type
_entity.pdbx_description
1 polymer ?
#
loop_
_entity_poly.entity_id
_entity_poly.type
_entity_poly.pdbx_seq_one_letter_code
_entity_poly.pdbx_strand_id
1 'polypeptide(L)'
;MRFWIGWMLVLGWMTPALAGDQVEFGPPPAWVKPVAVPQAADLPAQGGISYLLLDEQIDFQAKQTSVYAESIFRINTADGLSAGNISLGWEPQTQRLIVHRLTIQRGKQTIDVLKSGQQFTVLRRESNLESAMLDGVLTANIQPEGLQVGDIVHLVTTHVMADPVLGGHAERARRATNAGGVAREHIRAQWPAAFPIRVQQTPDWPAAPPRRAGNRIEVELTLDRAKPVILTKGAPDRYRQPRMIEFSSFGSWAELADLFVPLYDKAALIPADSPLRAEIERIRRASPDPVKRTEAALMLVQGQVRYVALLMGAGGYTPADASTTWSRRFGDCKAKSALLIAILRALDIAAEPVLVDSDGGDGFDQRLPRAGLFDHVIVRATVAGKNYWLDGTRSGDRRLDQLATPDYGWGLPLTKDAALVRMVPEQLALPETESSLHIDAHAGRTKPAPARAEILFRGDYAYSMSVAIADMNDETRERWLRDYWKRRYDFIAVGTVTQSYDADRREQRLAMEGIATLEWDGGAYWLTDSRLGYDKVDFERSAAEDRAAPYAVNFPSYTLLRETIILPPGVVPDNPNVEAIAGAIRHSRKGTLKGNILSVETVQQSLAPEFPASEAAAAQKTIRALADRYVALRIAQPQSAALGENQAPETSDQFVERGLQLLDRNDLDGAVAAFNAALERDPRNADALAARGFIFAWRKDFAAATRDFNAAAVLDPDNTYLVRSRGYLAYAEGRPADALRYFSRVLEEFPDDDTVRGWRAFVYRDLGNYEAALREADLTTKSLPRWSDLYTLRASIHRLTGKPELAIAEARALVAAKPGDGQAHALAANIYRWGGRREDALREIGRAIEIEPTADFYLDRMGIRGRADVAGKLADADAALRIDPKNFEAWYGKAIVQRSAGNHSGMVETLSAALRKLPGNLDLISLRGQAYFLDGRKQEALRDFAMARAAAKTATDLNTVCWDNATADVDLPAALADCDAAIAKDPDDFAPHDSRAVVLLKMGRLDDAIAGFDTALAMKPDTAESLLGRAIAWSRKGDARRAEADRAAALAKDSDIVETYRNYGLELNGTGGERKRPAPSTAP
;
A
#
# COMPACT_ATOMS: atom_id res chain seq x y z
N MET A 1 70.91 -18.86 -43.67
CA MET A 1 72.00 -18.89 -42.66
C MET A 1 71.43 -19.42 -41.34
N ARG A 2 72.23 -20.21 -40.63
CA ARG A 2 71.86 -21.14 -39.54
C ARG A 2 71.38 -20.45 -38.25
N PHE A 3 70.51 -21.17 -37.55
CA PHE A 3 70.13 -21.12 -36.12
C PHE A 3 71.28 -20.81 -35.16
N TRP A 4 71.00 -20.22 -33.98
CA TRP A 4 71.45 -20.71 -32.66
C TRP A 4 70.55 -20.20 -31.52
N ILE A 5 70.31 -21.10 -30.58
CA ILE A 5 69.46 -21.03 -29.37
C ILE A 5 70.32 -20.62 -28.17
N GLY A 6 69.73 -19.91 -27.20
CA GLY A 6 70.32 -19.70 -25.86
C GLY A 6 69.24 -19.65 -24.79
N TRP A 7 69.11 -20.73 -24.02
CA TRP A 7 68.29 -20.87 -22.82
C TRP A 7 68.93 -20.15 -21.62
N MET A 8 68.13 -19.53 -20.76
CA MET A 8 68.47 -19.34 -19.34
C MET A 8 67.25 -19.63 -18.47
N LEU A 9 67.35 -20.76 -17.76
CA LEU A 9 66.49 -21.16 -16.64
C LEU A 9 66.79 -20.28 -15.43
N VAL A 10 65.77 -19.60 -14.89
CA VAL A 10 65.77 -19.10 -13.51
C VAL A 10 64.68 -19.87 -12.75
N LEU A 11 65.12 -20.83 -11.96
CA LEU A 11 64.32 -21.53 -10.95
C LEU A 11 64.08 -20.59 -9.76
N GLY A 12 63.02 -19.80 -9.83
CA GLY A 12 62.43 -19.14 -8.66
C GLY A 12 61.43 -20.09 -8.01
N TRP A 13 61.67 -20.46 -6.76
CA TRP A 13 60.67 -21.10 -5.91
C TRP A 13 59.54 -20.09 -5.65
N MET A 14 58.53 -20.07 -6.52
CA MET A 14 57.28 -19.40 -6.25
C MET A 14 56.46 -20.27 -5.30
N THR A 15 56.46 -19.94 -4.01
CA THR A 15 55.27 -20.19 -3.20
C THR A 15 54.13 -19.43 -3.87
N PRO A 16 53.02 -20.07 -4.28
CA PRO A 16 51.93 -19.34 -4.91
C PRO A 16 51.36 -18.40 -3.84
N ALA A 17 51.51 -17.10 -4.05
CA ALA A 17 50.62 -16.14 -3.44
C ALA A 17 49.23 -16.48 -4.02
N LEU A 18 48.36 -17.09 -3.21
CA LEU A 18 47.07 -17.64 -3.63
C LEU A 18 46.00 -16.56 -3.90
N ALA A 19 46.41 -15.31 -4.10
CA ALA A 19 45.59 -14.11 -4.15
C ALA A 19 45.94 -13.27 -5.40
N GLY A 20 44.94 -12.67 -6.06
CA GLY A 20 45.12 -11.97 -7.34
C GLY A 20 44.11 -10.85 -7.56
N ASP A 21 44.59 -9.76 -8.17
CA ASP A 21 43.82 -8.55 -8.49
C ASP A 21 43.20 -8.56 -9.90
N GLN A 22 43.50 -9.60 -10.69
CA GLN A 22 42.98 -9.79 -12.05
C GLN A 22 41.98 -10.93 -12.12
N VAL A 23 41.03 -10.81 -13.05
CA VAL A 23 40.15 -11.92 -13.44
C VAL A 23 40.96 -12.93 -14.23
N GLU A 24 40.93 -14.19 -13.80
CA GLU A 24 41.57 -15.28 -14.52
C GLU A 24 40.60 -15.95 -15.49
N PHE A 25 41.14 -16.51 -16.58
CA PHE A 25 40.36 -17.26 -17.57
C PHE A 25 40.97 -18.64 -17.77
N GLY A 26 40.13 -19.67 -17.79
CA GLY A 26 40.62 -21.05 -17.95
C GLY A 26 39.48 -22.07 -18.01
N PRO A 27 39.78 -23.35 -18.25
CA PRO A 27 38.76 -24.40 -18.21
C PRO A 27 38.24 -24.64 -16.78
N PRO A 28 36.99 -25.14 -16.62
CA PRO A 28 36.49 -25.58 -15.31
C PRO A 28 37.42 -26.60 -14.65
N PRO A 29 37.51 -26.63 -13.30
CA PRO A 29 38.31 -27.62 -12.59
C PRO A 29 37.87 -29.07 -12.91
N ALA A 30 38.83 -29.99 -13.01
CA ALA A 30 38.57 -31.38 -13.39
C ALA A 30 37.68 -32.17 -12.40
N TRP A 31 37.48 -31.65 -11.19
CA TRP A 31 36.66 -32.28 -10.15
C TRP A 31 35.16 -31.94 -10.27
N VAL A 32 34.80 -30.98 -11.12
CA VAL A 32 33.42 -30.56 -11.39
C VAL A 32 32.73 -31.62 -12.25
N LYS A 33 31.50 -32.00 -11.87
CA LYS A 33 30.68 -32.95 -12.64
C LYS A 33 29.64 -32.19 -13.47
N PRO A 34 29.56 -32.37 -14.80
CA PRO A 34 28.55 -31.68 -15.61
C PRO A 34 27.11 -32.00 -15.17
N VAL A 35 26.27 -30.98 -15.08
CA VAL A 35 24.85 -31.11 -14.73
C VAL A 35 23.99 -30.93 -15.98
N ALA A 36 22.98 -31.78 -16.17
CA ALA A 36 22.07 -31.67 -17.30
C ALA A 36 21.18 -30.41 -17.18
N VAL A 37 21.18 -29.58 -18.22
CA VAL A 37 20.42 -28.33 -18.30
C VAL A 37 19.00 -28.61 -18.81
N PRO A 38 17.94 -28.27 -18.06
CA PRO A 38 16.56 -28.35 -18.52
C PRO A 38 16.29 -27.48 -19.77
N GLN A 39 15.28 -27.81 -20.58
CA GLN A 39 14.97 -27.01 -21.77
C GLN A 39 14.24 -25.71 -21.41
N ALA A 40 14.48 -24.65 -22.17
CA ALA A 40 13.85 -23.35 -21.93
C ALA A 40 12.32 -23.37 -22.07
N ALA A 41 11.78 -24.29 -22.88
CA ALA A 41 10.34 -24.50 -23.03
C ALA A 41 9.69 -25.08 -21.76
N ASP A 42 10.48 -25.66 -20.85
CA ASP A 42 9.98 -26.33 -19.64
C ASP A 42 9.59 -25.33 -18.53
N LEU A 43 9.83 -24.02 -18.73
CA LEU A 43 9.47 -22.96 -17.79
C LEU A 43 8.59 -21.88 -18.44
N PRO A 44 7.45 -21.50 -17.83
CA PRO A 44 6.69 -20.34 -18.25
C PRO A 44 7.52 -19.06 -18.07
N ALA A 45 7.44 -18.13 -19.03
CA ALA A 45 8.09 -16.82 -18.96
C ALA A 45 7.40 -15.95 -17.89
N GLN A 46 7.80 -16.12 -16.63
CA GLN A 46 7.35 -15.31 -15.49
C GLN A 46 8.49 -14.42 -15.01
N GLY A 47 8.18 -13.16 -14.68
CA GLY A 47 9.16 -12.17 -14.26
C GLY A 47 10.14 -11.76 -15.38
N GLY A 48 11.14 -10.94 -15.03
CA GLY A 48 12.13 -10.44 -15.99
C GLY A 48 13.08 -11.51 -16.53
N ILE A 49 13.42 -12.52 -15.71
CA ILE A 49 14.29 -13.64 -16.09
C ILE A 49 13.75 -14.98 -15.58
N SER A 50 14.20 -16.08 -16.19
CA SER A 50 13.99 -17.44 -15.68
C SER A 50 15.29 -18.24 -15.69
N TYR A 51 15.65 -18.85 -14.56
CA TYR A 51 16.85 -19.68 -14.47
C TYR A 51 16.56 -21.10 -14.96
N LEU A 52 17.32 -21.57 -15.94
CA LEU A 52 17.30 -22.96 -16.39
C LEU A 52 18.16 -23.84 -15.48
N LEU A 53 19.32 -23.32 -15.08
CA LEU A 53 20.23 -24.01 -14.17
C LEU A 53 20.86 -23.01 -13.22
N LEU A 54 20.83 -23.35 -11.94
CA LEU A 54 21.72 -22.82 -10.91
C LEU A 54 22.49 -24.00 -10.34
N ASP A 55 23.78 -24.10 -10.63
CA ASP A 55 24.66 -25.15 -10.11
C ASP A 55 25.77 -24.53 -9.26
N GLU A 56 25.92 -25.00 -8.04
CA GLU A 56 27.06 -24.70 -7.18
C GLU A 56 27.76 -26.00 -6.76
N GLN A 57 29.03 -26.16 -7.12
CA GLN A 57 29.84 -27.29 -6.69
C GLN A 57 31.02 -26.82 -5.85
N ILE A 58 31.27 -27.49 -4.74
CA ILE A 58 32.21 -27.08 -3.71
C ILE A 58 33.24 -28.18 -3.50
N ASP A 59 34.51 -27.81 -3.56
CA ASP A 59 35.64 -28.66 -3.21
C ASP A 59 36.33 -28.09 -1.96
N PHE A 60 36.13 -28.77 -0.82
CA PHE A 60 36.81 -28.41 0.41
C PHE A 60 38.15 -29.14 0.52
N GLN A 61 39.19 -28.37 0.77
CA GLN A 61 40.54 -28.84 1.08
C GLN A 61 41.03 -28.16 2.36
N ALA A 62 42.03 -28.75 3.01
CA ALA A 62 42.52 -28.30 4.31
C ALA A 62 43.16 -26.90 4.33
N LYS A 63 43.32 -26.20 3.19
CA LYS A 63 43.86 -24.83 3.13
C LYS A 63 43.12 -23.94 2.13
N GLN A 64 42.12 -24.49 1.46
CA GLN A 64 41.49 -23.86 0.33
C GLN A 64 40.10 -24.44 0.12
N THR A 65 39.15 -23.58 -0.19
CA THR A 65 37.82 -23.98 -0.66
C THR A 65 37.62 -23.43 -2.06
N SER A 66 37.29 -24.30 -3.01
CA SER A 66 36.96 -23.91 -4.38
C SER A 66 35.47 -24.04 -4.60
N VAL A 67 34.84 -23.01 -5.16
CA VAL A 67 33.40 -22.96 -5.43
C VAL A 67 33.20 -22.69 -6.92
N TYR A 68 32.80 -23.72 -7.63
CA TYR A 68 32.33 -23.63 -9.01
C TYR A 68 30.87 -23.17 -8.99
N ALA A 69 30.53 -22.18 -9.80
CA ALA A 69 29.18 -21.68 -9.97
C ALA A 69 28.83 -21.58 -11.46
N GLU A 70 27.72 -22.20 -11.86
CA GLU A 70 27.18 -22.18 -13.21
C GLU A 70 25.73 -21.70 -13.18
N SER A 71 25.47 -20.61 -13.89
CA SER A 71 24.15 -20.00 -14.00
C SER A 71 23.75 -19.89 -15.47
N ILE A 72 22.57 -20.43 -15.78
CA ILE A 72 21.96 -20.36 -17.12
C ILE A 72 20.58 -19.75 -16.96
N PHE A 73 20.32 -18.61 -17.60
CA PHE A 73 19.04 -17.93 -17.48
C PHE A 73 18.58 -17.28 -18.79
N ARG A 74 17.27 -17.25 -19.00
CA ARG A 74 16.60 -16.63 -20.14
C ARG A 74 16.09 -15.24 -19.78
N ILE A 75 16.28 -14.27 -20.69
CA ILE A 75 15.66 -12.94 -20.59
C ILE A 75 14.22 -13.01 -21.12
N ASN A 76 13.24 -12.67 -20.28
CA ASN A 76 11.82 -12.77 -20.62
C ASN A 76 11.20 -11.44 -21.05
N THR A 77 11.65 -10.33 -20.47
CA THR A 77 11.10 -8.99 -20.68
C THR A 77 12.22 -7.96 -20.84
N ALA A 78 11.87 -6.75 -21.28
CA ALA A 78 12.81 -5.63 -21.37
C ALA A 78 13.46 -5.30 -20.01
N ASP A 79 12.68 -5.31 -18.91
CA ASP A 79 13.22 -5.08 -17.56
C ASP A 79 14.26 -6.14 -17.16
N GLY A 80 14.07 -7.39 -17.64
CA GLY A 80 15.01 -8.49 -17.44
C GLY A 80 16.39 -8.30 -18.05
N LEU A 81 16.54 -7.41 -19.05
CA LEU A 81 17.84 -7.14 -19.69
C LEU A 81 18.88 -6.62 -18.68
N SER A 82 18.43 -5.98 -17.61
CA SER A 82 19.30 -5.53 -16.52
C SER A 82 20.09 -6.67 -15.85
N ALA A 83 19.54 -7.90 -15.84
CA ALA A 83 20.25 -9.09 -15.35
C ALA A 83 21.45 -9.48 -16.23
N GLY A 84 21.54 -8.94 -17.44
CA GLY A 84 22.71 -9.06 -18.31
C GLY A 84 23.92 -8.25 -17.85
N ASN A 85 23.76 -7.29 -16.94
CA ASN A 85 24.89 -6.58 -16.34
C ASN A 85 25.57 -7.51 -15.32
N ILE A 86 26.57 -8.27 -15.78
CA ILE A 86 27.26 -9.27 -14.98
C ILE A 86 28.30 -8.58 -14.11
N SER A 87 28.11 -8.67 -12.79
CA SER A 87 28.99 -8.08 -11.78
C SER A 87 29.45 -9.16 -10.80
N LEU A 88 30.76 -9.43 -10.76
CA LEU A 88 31.36 -10.50 -9.97
C LEU A 88 32.33 -9.91 -8.94
N GLY A 89 32.03 -10.05 -7.66
CA GLY A 89 32.86 -9.54 -6.56
C GLY A 89 33.81 -10.60 -5.99
N TRP A 90 35.04 -10.22 -5.67
CA TRP A 90 35.96 -11.07 -4.89
C TRP A 90 36.93 -10.23 -4.05
N GLU A 91 37.43 -10.82 -2.96
CA GLU A 91 38.49 -10.23 -2.13
C GLU A 91 39.86 -10.63 -2.69
N PRO A 92 40.61 -9.71 -3.34
CA PRO A 92 41.84 -10.07 -4.03
C PRO A 92 42.96 -10.57 -3.11
N GLN A 93 42.89 -10.36 -1.79
CA GLN A 93 43.91 -10.83 -0.85
C GLN A 93 43.71 -12.27 -0.35
N THR A 94 42.49 -12.79 -0.44
CA THR A 94 42.16 -14.15 0.05
C THR A 94 41.44 -15.00 -1.00
N GLN A 95 41.10 -14.40 -2.14
CA GLN A 95 40.31 -15.05 -3.19
C GLN A 95 40.90 -14.84 -4.58
N ARG A 96 40.55 -15.77 -5.47
CA ARG A 96 40.74 -15.66 -6.92
C ARG A 96 39.42 -15.90 -7.63
N LEU A 97 39.14 -15.06 -8.62
CA LEU A 97 37.99 -15.21 -9.52
C LEU A 97 38.46 -15.76 -10.86
N ILE A 98 37.93 -16.92 -11.25
CA ILE A 98 38.20 -17.56 -12.53
C ILE A 98 36.90 -17.60 -13.34
N VAL A 99 36.88 -16.98 -14.52
CA VAL A 99 35.74 -17.06 -15.45
C VAL A 99 36.03 -18.13 -16.50
N HIS A 100 35.13 -19.11 -16.59
CA HIS A 100 35.26 -20.24 -17.51
C HIS A 100 34.45 -20.05 -18.79
N ARG A 101 33.31 -19.36 -18.70
CA ARG A 101 32.40 -19.15 -19.83
C ARG A 101 31.51 -17.94 -19.59
N LEU A 102 31.28 -17.19 -20.66
CA LEU A 102 30.18 -16.25 -20.79
C LEU A 102 29.69 -16.28 -22.24
N THR A 103 28.51 -16.85 -22.47
CA THR A 103 27.93 -16.99 -23.82
C THR A 103 26.48 -16.55 -23.85
N ILE A 104 26.05 -16.01 -24.99
CA ILE A 104 24.65 -15.70 -25.29
C ILE A 104 24.14 -16.70 -26.33
N GLN A 105 23.06 -17.41 -26.03
CA GLN A 105 22.35 -18.25 -26.98
C GLN A 105 21.14 -17.48 -27.52
N ARG A 106 21.16 -17.20 -28.83
CA ARG A 106 20.09 -16.53 -29.58
C ARG A 106 19.50 -17.50 -30.60
N GLY A 107 18.37 -18.12 -30.26
CA GLY A 107 17.81 -19.20 -31.06
C GLY A 107 18.84 -20.34 -31.24
N LYS A 108 19.29 -20.59 -32.47
CA LYS A 108 20.32 -21.60 -32.77
C LYS A 108 21.76 -21.06 -32.75
N GLN A 109 21.94 -19.74 -32.67
CA GLN A 109 23.25 -19.10 -32.67
C GLN A 109 23.83 -19.02 -31.26
N THR A 110 25.09 -19.38 -31.09
CA THR A 110 25.86 -19.15 -29.86
C THR A 110 26.86 -18.03 -30.09
N ILE A 111 26.82 -17.00 -29.25
CA ILE A 111 27.76 -15.88 -29.24
C ILE A 111 28.67 -16.07 -28.03
N ASP A 112 29.96 -16.22 -28.26
CA ASP A 112 30.98 -16.28 -27.21
C ASP A 112 31.45 -14.87 -26.89
N VAL A 113 30.97 -14.33 -25.75
CA VAL A 113 31.21 -12.94 -25.36
C VAL A 113 32.71 -12.72 -25.15
N LEU A 114 33.39 -13.66 -24.51
CA LEU A 114 34.82 -13.56 -24.21
C LEU A 114 35.69 -13.63 -25.48
N LYS A 115 35.29 -14.41 -26.50
CA LYS A 115 35.99 -14.45 -27.80
C LYS A 115 35.65 -13.30 -28.73
N SER A 116 34.57 -12.56 -28.48
CA SER A 116 34.17 -11.41 -29.30
C SER A 116 35.05 -10.17 -29.11
N GLY A 117 35.99 -10.20 -28.15
CA GLY A 117 36.86 -9.09 -27.79
C GLY A 117 36.33 -8.23 -26.63
N GLN A 118 35.12 -8.51 -26.15
CA GLN A 118 34.58 -7.87 -24.94
C GLN A 118 35.34 -8.35 -23.70
N GLN A 119 35.64 -7.43 -22.78
CA GLN A 119 36.43 -7.70 -21.58
C GLN A 119 35.69 -7.27 -20.32
N PHE A 120 35.98 -7.95 -19.21
CA PHE A 120 35.56 -7.48 -17.89
C PHE A 120 36.34 -6.22 -17.53
N THR A 121 35.62 -5.21 -17.05
CA THR A 121 36.23 -4.05 -16.41
C THR A 121 36.34 -4.35 -14.92
N VAL A 122 37.56 -4.43 -14.41
CA VAL A 122 37.82 -4.60 -12.98
C VAL A 122 37.85 -3.23 -12.32
N LEU A 123 36.96 -3.04 -11.35
CA LEU A 123 36.84 -1.81 -10.58
C LEU A 123 37.00 -2.14 -9.11
N ARG A 124 37.78 -1.34 -8.38
CA ARG A 124 37.73 -1.33 -6.92
C ARG A 124 36.52 -0.50 -6.51
N ARG A 125 35.51 -1.15 -5.94
CA ARG A 125 34.29 -0.50 -5.51
C ARG A 125 34.22 -0.54 -4.00
N GLU A 126 34.69 0.53 -3.35
CA GLU A 126 34.46 0.76 -1.92
C GLU A 126 33.01 1.21 -1.74
N SER A 127 32.09 0.24 -1.72
CA SER A 127 30.65 0.50 -1.79
C SER A 127 30.07 1.15 -0.54
N ASN A 128 30.88 1.28 0.51
CA ASN A 128 30.48 1.73 1.85
C ASN A 128 31.42 2.82 2.39
N LEU A 129 32.07 3.59 1.50
CA LEU A 129 33.06 4.61 1.88
C LEU A 129 32.43 5.75 2.69
N GLU A 130 31.20 6.13 2.36
CA GLU A 130 30.39 7.11 3.11
C GLU A 130 30.08 6.64 4.54
N SER A 131 30.11 5.33 4.77
CA SER A 131 30.00 4.71 6.09
C SER A 131 31.36 4.44 6.74
N ALA A 132 32.44 5.03 6.20
CA ALA A 132 33.83 4.85 6.63
C ALA A 132 34.27 3.37 6.64
N MET A 133 33.80 2.58 5.68
CA MET A 133 34.20 1.18 5.52
C MET A 133 35.06 0.98 4.27
N LEU A 134 36.19 0.30 4.47
CA LEU A 134 37.10 -0.17 3.43
C LEU A 134 37.09 -1.69 3.41
N ASP A 135 36.43 -2.25 2.40
CA ASP A 135 36.30 -3.70 2.22
C ASP A 135 37.34 -4.25 1.25
N GLY A 136 37.86 -3.43 0.33
CA GLY A 136 38.86 -3.83 -0.66
C GLY A 136 38.37 -4.82 -1.71
N VAL A 137 37.06 -5.01 -1.83
CA VAL A 137 36.45 -5.92 -2.80
C VAL A 137 36.67 -5.38 -4.22
N LEU A 138 37.20 -6.24 -5.10
CA LEU A 138 37.23 -5.96 -6.53
C LEU A 138 35.97 -6.49 -7.18
N THR A 139 35.44 -5.73 -8.12
CA THR A 139 34.27 -6.09 -8.91
C THR A 139 34.66 -6.17 -10.39
N ALA A 140 34.48 -7.34 -10.99
CA ALA A 140 34.60 -7.55 -12.42
C ALA A 140 33.23 -7.35 -13.05
N ASN A 141 33.08 -6.28 -13.82
CA ASN A 141 31.81 -5.93 -14.47
C ASN A 141 31.91 -6.08 -15.99
N ILE A 142 30.88 -6.65 -16.61
CA ILE A 142 30.73 -6.68 -18.07
C ILE A 142 29.26 -6.54 -18.44
N GLN A 143 29.01 -5.77 -19.51
CA GLN A 143 27.70 -5.66 -20.14
C GLN A 143 27.78 -6.29 -21.52
N PRO A 144 27.35 -7.56 -21.68
CA PRO A 144 27.39 -8.23 -22.96
C PRO A 144 26.64 -7.42 -24.03
N GLU A 145 27.37 -6.95 -25.02
CA GLU A 145 26.82 -6.09 -26.07
C GLU A 145 25.74 -6.81 -26.88
N GLY A 146 24.66 -6.07 -27.17
CA GLY A 146 23.59 -6.55 -28.04
C GLY A 146 22.70 -7.63 -27.44
N LEU A 147 22.65 -7.79 -26.12
CA LEU A 147 21.71 -8.67 -25.41
C LEU A 147 20.24 -8.27 -25.71
N GLN A 148 19.37 -9.26 -25.94
CA GLN A 148 17.98 -9.06 -26.35
C GLN A 148 17.00 -9.92 -25.52
N VAL A 149 15.73 -9.51 -25.52
CA VAL A 149 14.65 -10.32 -24.96
C VAL A 149 14.56 -11.65 -25.71
N GLY A 150 14.53 -12.76 -24.97
CA GLY A 150 14.55 -14.12 -25.50
C GLY A 150 15.92 -14.80 -25.50
N ASP A 151 17.00 -14.03 -25.34
CA ASP A 151 18.35 -14.59 -25.24
C ASP A 151 18.52 -15.42 -23.95
N ILE A 152 19.35 -16.46 -24.02
CA ILE A 152 19.79 -17.24 -22.84
C ILE A 152 21.25 -16.93 -22.56
N VAL A 153 21.54 -16.47 -21.35
CA VAL A 153 22.89 -16.19 -20.87
C VAL A 153 23.40 -17.40 -20.10
N HIS A 154 24.63 -17.85 -20.41
CA HIS A 154 25.33 -18.93 -19.72
C HIS A 154 26.64 -18.40 -19.16
N LEU A 155 26.70 -18.26 -17.84
CA LEU A 155 27.85 -17.79 -17.08
C LEU A 155 28.39 -18.93 -16.21
N VAL A 156 29.71 -19.12 -16.25
CA VAL A 156 30.40 -20.14 -15.46
C VAL A 156 31.65 -19.54 -14.82
N THR A 157 31.78 -19.69 -13.51
CA THR A 157 32.87 -19.12 -12.71
C THR A 157 33.37 -20.13 -11.66
N THR A 158 34.60 -19.95 -11.18
CA THR A 158 35.09 -20.57 -9.95
C THR A 158 35.69 -19.50 -9.05
N HIS A 159 35.25 -19.48 -7.79
CA HIS A 159 35.88 -18.71 -6.73
C HIS A 159 36.76 -19.64 -5.90
N VAL A 160 38.03 -19.29 -5.76
CA VAL A 160 38.97 -20.04 -4.94
C VAL A 160 39.31 -19.20 -3.73
N MET A 161 39.01 -19.69 -2.53
CA MET A 161 39.16 -18.95 -1.28
C MET A 161 40.19 -19.65 -0.39
N ALA A 162 41.13 -18.89 0.15
CA ALA A 162 42.15 -19.35 1.07
C ALA A 162 42.45 -18.26 2.10
N ASP A 163 41.68 -18.23 3.19
CA ASP A 163 41.93 -17.32 4.30
C ASP A 163 42.92 -17.95 5.29
N PRO A 164 44.13 -17.37 5.47
CA PRO A 164 45.11 -17.91 6.39
C PRO A 164 44.66 -17.86 7.86
N VAL A 165 43.75 -16.96 8.22
CA VAL A 165 43.26 -16.81 9.59
C VAL A 165 42.37 -17.97 10.00
N LEU A 166 41.68 -18.63 9.06
CA LEU A 166 40.87 -19.81 9.33
C LEU A 166 41.69 -21.07 9.67
N GLY A 167 43.02 -21.01 9.66
CA GLY A 167 43.87 -22.09 10.19
C GLY A 167 43.76 -23.43 9.46
N GLY A 168 43.19 -23.44 8.24
CA GLY A 168 42.89 -24.65 7.49
C GLY A 168 41.51 -25.26 7.73
N HIS A 169 40.69 -24.60 8.54
CA HIS A 169 39.27 -24.88 8.62
C HIS A 169 38.55 -24.44 7.35
N ALA A 170 37.56 -25.23 6.97
CA ALA A 170 36.64 -24.93 5.90
C ALA A 170 35.21 -24.84 6.42
N GLU A 171 34.45 -23.91 5.88
CA GLU A 171 33.05 -23.67 6.22
C GLU A 171 32.29 -23.08 5.03
N ARG A 172 31.00 -23.39 4.94
CA ARG A 172 30.08 -22.76 3.96
C ARG A 172 28.64 -23.02 4.36
N ALA A 173 27.75 -22.10 4.03
CA ALA A 173 26.31 -22.36 4.01
C ALA A 173 25.78 -22.00 2.62
N ARG A 174 24.84 -22.81 2.13
CA ARG A 174 24.11 -22.54 0.87
C ARG A 174 22.62 -22.60 1.16
N ARG A 175 21.90 -21.56 0.76
CA ARG A 175 20.43 -21.53 0.78
C ARG A 175 19.89 -21.68 -0.63
N ALA A 176 18.88 -22.52 -0.79
CA ALA A 176 18.14 -22.62 -2.05
C ALA A 176 17.43 -21.33 -2.40
N THR A 177 17.22 -21.11 -3.69
CA THR A 177 16.33 -20.04 -4.11
C THR A 177 14.92 -20.31 -3.58
N ASN A 178 14.36 -19.30 -2.92
CA ASN A 178 12.97 -19.31 -2.45
C ASN A 178 12.00 -18.78 -3.52
N ALA A 179 12.53 -18.23 -4.62
CA ALA A 179 11.75 -17.65 -5.72
C ALA A 179 11.27 -18.71 -6.72
N GLY A 180 10.12 -18.46 -7.35
CA GLY A 180 9.70 -19.22 -8.53
C GLY A 180 10.56 -18.90 -9.75
N GLY A 181 10.52 -19.76 -10.78
CA GLY A 181 11.21 -19.50 -12.04
C GLY A 181 12.62 -20.10 -12.16
N VAL A 182 12.94 -21.14 -11.38
CA VAL A 182 14.17 -21.94 -11.51
C VAL A 182 13.81 -23.38 -11.92
N ALA A 183 14.35 -23.85 -13.05
CA ALA A 183 14.04 -25.18 -13.57
C ALA A 183 14.79 -26.27 -12.82
N ARG A 184 16.08 -26.05 -12.57
CA ARG A 184 16.94 -26.93 -11.79
C ARG A 184 17.89 -26.13 -10.95
N GLU A 185 17.97 -26.50 -9.69
CA GLU A 185 19.02 -26.06 -8.79
C GLU A 185 19.80 -27.29 -8.31
N HIS A 186 21.12 -27.21 -8.36
CA HIS A 186 22.02 -28.30 -8.02
C HIS A 186 23.10 -27.82 -7.05
N ILE A 187 23.36 -28.65 -6.03
CA ILE A 187 24.49 -28.45 -5.13
C ILE A 187 25.27 -29.75 -5.05
N ARG A 188 26.58 -29.65 -5.17
CA ARG A 188 27.49 -30.73 -4.83
C ARG A 188 28.60 -30.24 -3.93
N ALA A 189 28.91 -30.94 -2.86
CA ALA A 189 30.07 -30.66 -2.03
C ALA A 189 30.92 -31.91 -1.89
N GLN A 190 32.25 -31.78 -1.91
CA GLN A 190 33.17 -32.89 -1.71
C GLN A 190 34.41 -32.51 -0.90
N TRP A 191 34.99 -33.48 -0.21
CA TRP A 191 36.20 -33.31 0.61
C TRP A 191 36.98 -34.62 0.75
N PRO A 192 38.28 -34.59 1.05
CA PRO A 192 39.03 -35.80 1.39
C PRO A 192 38.41 -36.49 2.62
N ALA A 193 38.34 -37.83 2.63
CA ALA A 193 37.73 -38.58 3.74
C ALA A 193 38.45 -38.40 5.09
N ALA A 194 39.71 -37.93 5.08
CA ALA A 194 40.47 -37.59 6.28
C ALA A 194 40.17 -36.17 6.80
N PHE A 195 39.41 -35.35 6.07
CA PHE A 195 39.07 -33.98 6.46
C PHE A 195 37.65 -33.97 7.09
N PRO A 196 37.50 -33.65 8.39
CA PRO A 196 36.27 -33.92 9.13
C PRO A 196 35.21 -32.82 8.94
N ILE A 197 34.63 -32.72 7.74
CA ILE A 197 33.51 -31.80 7.48
C ILE A 197 32.22 -32.38 8.05
N ARG A 198 31.56 -31.63 8.93
CA ARG A 198 30.19 -31.86 9.39
C ARG A 198 29.20 -31.22 8.43
N VAL A 199 28.05 -31.87 8.27
CA VAL A 199 26.97 -31.40 7.40
C VAL A 199 25.68 -31.34 8.18
N GLN A 200 24.98 -30.22 8.05
CA GLN A 200 23.66 -30.02 8.61
C GLN A 200 22.74 -29.39 7.56
N GLN A 201 21.48 -29.81 7.53
CA GLN A 201 20.49 -29.29 6.58
C GLN A 201 19.17 -29.04 7.30
N THR A 202 18.38 -28.11 6.78
CA THR A 202 17.04 -27.84 7.30
C THR A 202 16.05 -28.93 6.85
N PRO A 203 15.01 -29.24 7.64
CA PRO A 203 14.09 -30.36 7.34
C PRO A 203 13.25 -30.19 6.08
N ASP A 204 13.09 -28.95 5.61
CA ASP A 204 12.29 -28.57 4.44
C ASP A 204 13.04 -28.72 3.10
N TRP A 205 14.24 -29.31 3.13
CA TRP A 205 15.02 -29.73 1.97
C TRP A 205 15.07 -31.27 1.88
N PRO A 206 14.95 -31.87 0.68
CA PRO A 206 15.35 -33.26 0.45
C PRO A 206 16.67 -33.64 1.13
N ALA A 207 16.69 -34.77 1.85
CA ALA A 207 17.88 -35.18 2.58
C ALA A 207 19.02 -35.63 1.65
N ALA A 208 20.21 -35.04 1.81
CA ALA A 208 21.43 -35.53 1.16
C ALA A 208 22.50 -35.92 2.19
N PRO A 209 22.49 -37.19 2.64
CA PRO A 209 23.53 -37.66 3.54
C PRO A 209 24.89 -37.70 2.83
N PRO A 210 26.00 -37.41 3.53
CA PRO A 210 27.35 -37.61 2.99
C PRO A 210 27.59 -39.06 2.59
N ARG A 211 28.15 -39.28 1.39
CA ARG A 211 28.46 -40.59 0.82
C ARG A 211 29.95 -40.70 0.52
N ARG A 212 30.52 -41.89 0.72
CA ARG A 212 31.93 -42.15 0.37
C ARG A 212 32.07 -42.43 -1.12
N ALA A 213 32.96 -41.70 -1.77
CA ALA A 213 33.33 -41.85 -3.18
C ALA A 213 34.86 -41.98 -3.29
N GLY A 214 35.37 -43.22 -3.27
CA GLY A 214 36.81 -43.48 -3.23
C GLY A 214 37.46 -42.97 -1.95
N ASN A 215 38.47 -42.08 -2.09
CA ASN A 215 39.14 -41.41 -0.96
C ASN A 215 38.46 -40.10 -0.53
N ARG A 216 37.30 -39.77 -1.12
CA ARG A 216 36.53 -38.56 -0.84
C ARG A 216 35.18 -38.88 -0.21
N ILE A 217 34.60 -37.88 0.43
CA ILE A 217 33.20 -37.82 0.81
C ILE A 217 32.52 -36.80 -0.09
N GLU A 218 31.27 -37.08 -0.45
CA GLU A 218 30.46 -36.26 -1.34
C GLU A 218 29.03 -36.13 -0.80
N VAL A 219 28.47 -34.92 -0.93
CA VAL A 219 27.06 -34.60 -0.73
C VAL A 219 26.55 -34.02 -2.04
N GLU A 220 25.39 -34.48 -2.50
CA GLU A 220 24.81 -34.04 -3.78
C GLU A 220 23.30 -33.90 -3.63
N LEU A 221 22.78 -32.78 -4.13
CA LEU A 221 21.39 -32.36 -4.02
C LEU A 221 20.95 -31.75 -5.34
N THR A 222 19.77 -32.18 -5.81
CA THR A 222 19.11 -31.57 -6.97
C THR A 222 17.68 -31.23 -6.60
N LEU A 223 17.25 -30.02 -6.96
CA LEU A 223 15.90 -29.56 -6.80
C LEU A 223 15.36 -29.09 -8.15
N ASP A 224 14.44 -29.86 -8.71
CA ASP A 224 13.79 -29.55 -9.97
C ASP A 224 12.45 -28.85 -9.74
N ARG A 225 12.24 -27.74 -10.45
CA ARG A 225 11.00 -26.94 -10.43
C ARG A 225 10.50 -26.70 -9.01
N ALA A 226 11.42 -26.24 -8.15
CA ALA A 226 11.16 -25.94 -6.76
C ALA A 226 9.93 -25.03 -6.63
N LYS A 227 8.93 -25.44 -5.83
CA LYS A 227 7.85 -24.52 -5.47
C LYS A 227 8.43 -23.39 -4.60
N PRO A 228 7.93 -22.15 -4.70
CA PRO A 228 8.32 -21.09 -3.76
C PRO A 228 8.10 -21.54 -2.31
N VAL A 229 9.01 -21.16 -1.41
CA VAL A 229 8.81 -21.38 0.03
C VAL A 229 7.93 -20.26 0.57
N ILE A 230 6.89 -20.61 1.32
CA ILE A 230 6.08 -19.64 2.06
C ILE A 230 6.71 -19.49 3.44
N LEU A 231 7.28 -18.32 3.72
CA LEU A 231 7.86 -18.01 5.03
C LEU A 231 6.75 -17.89 6.07
N THR A 232 6.97 -18.48 7.24
CA THR A 232 6.01 -18.44 8.35
C THR A 232 5.86 -17.03 8.88
N LYS A 233 4.66 -16.46 8.73
CA LYS A 233 4.35 -15.08 9.13
C LYS A 233 4.50 -14.87 10.64
N GLY A 234 5.20 -13.79 10.99
CA GLY A 234 5.37 -13.35 12.38
C GLY A 234 6.19 -14.30 13.25
N ALA A 235 6.82 -15.34 12.68
CA ALA A 235 7.68 -16.24 13.45
C ALA A 235 9.06 -15.62 13.72
N PRO A 236 9.75 -16.02 14.80
CA PRO A 236 11.14 -15.66 15.04
C PRO A 236 12.07 -16.10 13.91
N ASP A 237 13.22 -15.45 13.77
CA ASP A 237 14.09 -15.62 12.60
C ASP A 237 14.64 -17.05 12.45
N ARG A 238 14.77 -17.82 13.53
CA ARG A 238 15.12 -19.25 13.46
C ARG A 238 14.15 -20.11 12.63
N TYR A 239 12.89 -19.68 12.46
CA TYR A 239 11.89 -20.34 11.60
C TYR A 239 11.85 -19.78 10.17
N ARG A 240 12.61 -18.72 9.89
CA ARG A 240 12.63 -18.01 8.60
C ARG A 240 13.85 -18.35 7.75
N GLN A 241 14.45 -19.51 8.02
CA GLN A 241 15.67 -20.00 7.38
C GLN A 241 15.43 -21.28 6.54
N PRO A 242 14.49 -21.31 5.57
CA PRO A 242 14.19 -22.52 4.83
C PRO A 242 15.30 -22.92 3.86
N ARG A 243 15.29 -24.20 3.48
CA ARG A 243 16.18 -24.82 2.47
C ARG A 243 17.61 -24.35 2.62
N MET A 244 18.24 -24.68 3.74
CA MET A 244 19.65 -24.44 3.99
C MET A 244 20.41 -25.74 4.14
N ILE A 245 21.63 -25.77 3.61
CA ILE A 245 22.65 -26.77 3.93
C ILE A 245 23.93 -26.07 4.37
N GLU A 246 24.56 -26.59 5.41
CA GLU A 246 25.75 -26.06 6.03
C GLU A 246 26.84 -27.10 6.12
N PHE A 247 28.08 -26.63 5.96
CA PHE A 247 29.30 -27.40 6.03
C PHE A 247 30.24 -26.70 7.01
N SER A 248 30.82 -27.44 7.94
CA SER A 248 31.87 -26.91 8.82
C SER A 248 32.85 -28.00 9.24
N SER A 249 34.14 -27.68 9.13
CA SER A 249 35.22 -28.50 9.68
C SER A 249 35.48 -28.28 11.17
N PHE A 250 34.97 -27.19 11.75
CA PHE A 250 35.03 -26.99 13.20
C PHE A 250 34.21 -28.09 13.86
N GLY A 251 34.71 -28.71 14.91
CA GLY A 251 34.05 -29.71 15.74
C GLY A 251 33.24 -29.11 16.89
N SER A 252 33.59 -27.91 17.35
CA SER A 252 32.89 -27.21 18.44
C SER A 252 33.02 -25.68 18.36
N TRP A 253 32.21 -24.97 19.16
CA TRP A 253 32.37 -23.53 19.34
C TRP A 253 33.67 -23.15 20.07
N ALA A 254 34.16 -24.02 20.97
CA ALA A 254 35.45 -23.83 21.65
C ALA A 254 36.62 -23.88 20.66
N GLU A 255 36.62 -24.83 19.73
CA GLU A 255 37.63 -24.92 18.68
C GLU A 255 37.65 -23.69 17.77
N LEU A 256 36.48 -23.14 17.44
CA LEU A 256 36.38 -21.87 16.72
C LEU A 256 36.95 -20.73 17.56
N ALA A 257 36.62 -20.65 18.85
CA ALA A 257 37.14 -19.60 19.73
C ALA A 257 38.66 -19.67 19.90
N ASP A 258 39.24 -20.86 20.04
CA ASP A 258 40.69 -21.09 20.16
C ASP A 258 41.49 -20.50 18.99
N LEU A 259 40.88 -20.40 17.80
CA LEU A 259 41.46 -19.75 16.63
C LEU A 259 41.63 -18.24 16.83
N PHE A 260 40.66 -17.58 17.47
CA PHE A 260 40.62 -16.13 17.60
C PHE A 260 41.25 -15.62 18.89
N VAL A 261 41.25 -16.41 19.98
CA VAL A 261 41.81 -16.01 21.29
C VAL A 261 43.24 -15.43 21.18
N PRO A 262 44.20 -16.10 20.51
CA PRO A 262 45.56 -15.58 20.39
C PRO A 262 45.65 -14.25 19.64
N LEU A 263 44.73 -13.99 18.71
CA LEU A 263 44.71 -12.75 17.93
C LEU A 263 44.35 -11.56 18.83
N TYR A 264 43.34 -11.70 19.68
CA TYR A 264 42.92 -10.66 20.62
C TYR A 264 43.91 -10.51 21.78
N ASP A 265 44.46 -11.60 22.31
CA ASP A 265 45.46 -11.53 23.37
C ASP A 265 46.72 -10.79 22.91
N LYS A 266 47.17 -11.05 21.68
CA LYS A 266 48.29 -10.30 21.07
C LYS A 266 47.93 -8.83 20.86
N ALA A 267 46.78 -8.53 20.26
CA ALA A 267 46.38 -7.16 19.97
C ALA A 267 46.13 -6.32 21.24
N ALA A 268 45.76 -6.95 22.36
CA ALA A 268 45.54 -6.28 23.64
C ALA A 268 46.84 -6.00 24.44
N LEU A 269 48.02 -6.37 23.94
CA LEU A 269 49.29 -6.06 24.60
C LEU A 269 49.61 -4.56 24.52
N ILE A 270 50.13 -4.01 25.62
CA ILE A 270 50.51 -2.59 25.73
C ILE A 270 52.04 -2.48 25.88
N PRO A 271 52.76 -2.05 24.82
CA PRO A 271 54.20 -1.78 24.89
C PRO A 271 54.57 -0.81 26.03
N ALA A 272 55.79 -0.90 26.54
CA ALA A 272 56.26 -0.09 27.66
C ALA A 272 56.27 1.42 27.34
N ASP A 273 56.53 1.77 26.09
CA ASP A 273 56.60 3.12 25.52
C ASP A 273 55.26 3.63 24.95
N SER A 274 54.18 2.86 25.09
CA SER A 274 52.88 3.24 24.53
C SER A 274 52.29 4.48 25.20
N PRO A 275 51.85 5.50 24.43
CA PRO A 275 51.18 6.68 24.99
C PRO A 275 49.82 6.36 25.63
N LEU A 276 49.28 5.14 25.45
CA LEU A 276 48.06 4.67 26.10
C LEU A 276 48.23 4.53 27.62
N ARG A 277 49.45 4.23 28.09
CA ARG A 277 49.73 4.02 29.54
C ARG A 277 49.44 5.26 30.38
N ALA A 278 49.75 6.45 29.87
CA ALA A 278 49.48 7.70 30.59
C ALA A 278 47.97 7.89 30.85
N GLU A 279 47.14 7.48 29.90
CA GLU A 279 45.69 7.58 30.01
C GLU A 279 45.09 6.51 30.94
N ILE A 280 45.63 5.29 30.91
CA ILE A 280 45.30 4.23 31.87
C ILE A 280 45.61 4.70 33.30
N GLU A 281 46.79 5.30 33.52
CA GLU A 281 47.16 5.83 34.83
C GLU A 281 46.27 7.01 35.26
N ARG A 282 45.84 7.85 34.31
CA ARG A 282 44.87 8.92 34.57
C ARG A 282 43.55 8.34 35.07
N ILE A 283 43.01 7.30 34.42
CA ILE A 283 41.78 6.61 34.83
C ILE A 283 41.98 5.94 36.20
N ARG A 284 43.10 5.23 36.40
CA ARG A 284 43.43 4.52 37.65
C ARG A 284 43.46 5.45 38.86
N ARG A 285 44.02 6.66 38.70
CA ARG A 285 44.12 7.69 39.75
C ARG A 285 42.81 8.43 40.01
N ALA A 286 41.94 8.55 39.00
CA ALA A 286 40.68 9.27 39.12
C ALA A 286 39.69 8.61 40.08
N SER A 287 39.70 7.27 40.19
CA SER A 287 38.85 6.54 41.14
C SER A 287 39.42 5.16 41.48
N PRO A 288 39.30 4.69 42.74
CA PRO A 288 39.56 3.30 43.10
C PRO A 288 38.41 2.35 42.72
N ASP A 289 37.22 2.89 42.41
CA ASP A 289 36.02 2.11 42.10
C ASP A 289 36.14 1.45 40.71
N PRO A 290 36.09 0.10 40.61
CA PRO A 290 36.17 -0.60 39.33
C PRO A 290 35.03 -0.24 38.37
N VAL A 291 33.85 0.13 38.87
CA VAL A 291 32.73 0.63 38.03
C VAL A 291 33.14 1.93 37.33
N LYS A 292 33.59 2.93 38.09
CA LYS A 292 34.02 4.23 37.55
C LYS A 292 35.20 4.10 36.58
N ARG A 293 36.12 3.18 36.84
CA ARG A 293 37.24 2.88 35.92
C ARG A 293 36.76 2.29 34.60
N THR A 294 35.79 1.38 34.67
CA THR A 294 35.21 0.75 33.48
C THR A 294 34.44 1.76 32.64
N GLU A 295 33.61 2.61 33.27
CA GLU A 295 32.89 3.72 32.62
C GLU A 295 33.86 4.66 31.90
N ALA A 296 34.93 5.09 32.58
CA ALA A 296 35.93 5.97 31.98
C ALA A 296 36.69 5.30 30.82
N ALA A 297 37.00 4.01 30.92
CA ALA A 297 37.64 3.25 29.84
C ALA A 297 36.73 3.12 28.61
N LEU A 298 35.44 2.84 28.80
CA LEU A 298 34.47 2.77 27.72
C LEU A 298 34.32 4.13 27.03
N MET A 299 34.09 5.20 27.81
CA MET A 299 33.98 6.56 27.30
C MET A 299 35.22 7.01 26.52
N LEU A 300 36.41 6.60 26.98
CA LEU A 300 37.66 6.88 26.30
C LEU A 300 37.70 6.26 24.90
N VAL A 301 37.37 4.97 24.78
CA VAL A 301 37.41 4.26 23.50
C VAL A 301 36.32 4.77 22.56
N GLN A 302 35.11 4.99 23.06
CA GLN A 302 34.00 5.50 22.24
C GLN A 302 34.25 6.93 21.76
N GLY A 303 34.71 7.81 22.64
CA GLY A 303 34.82 9.25 22.38
C GLY A 303 36.13 9.71 21.76
N GLN A 304 37.22 8.95 21.88
CA GLN A 304 38.56 9.35 21.40
C GLN A 304 39.11 8.47 20.26
N VAL A 305 38.31 7.51 19.76
CA VAL A 305 38.67 6.66 18.62
C VAL A 305 37.49 6.61 17.65
N ARG A 306 37.70 7.07 16.42
CA ARG A 306 36.67 7.04 15.37
C ARG A 306 36.48 5.61 14.84
N TYR A 307 35.24 5.23 14.55
CA TYR A 307 34.97 3.97 13.86
C TYR A 307 35.39 4.06 12.38
N VAL A 308 36.19 3.10 11.91
CA VAL A 308 36.53 2.90 10.50
C VAL A 308 36.64 1.39 10.28
N ALA A 309 35.77 0.81 9.47
CA ALA A 309 35.82 -0.63 9.18
C ALA A 309 36.97 -0.94 8.21
N LEU A 310 37.89 -1.83 8.62
CA LEU A 310 39.11 -2.18 7.88
C LEU A 310 39.11 -3.69 7.63
N LEU A 311 38.47 -4.14 6.55
CA LEU A 311 38.15 -5.57 6.36
C LEU A 311 39.10 -6.30 5.38
N MET A 312 40.00 -5.56 4.75
CA MET A 312 40.90 -6.09 3.72
C MET A 312 41.84 -7.19 4.23
N GLY A 313 41.92 -8.30 3.49
CA GLY A 313 42.80 -9.42 3.79
C GLY A 313 42.57 -10.03 5.17
N ALA A 314 43.65 -10.20 5.95
CA ALA A 314 43.55 -10.68 7.32
C ALA A 314 42.79 -9.73 8.26
N GLY A 315 42.54 -8.49 7.82
CA GLY A 315 41.77 -7.47 8.54
C GLY A 315 40.31 -7.85 8.76
N GLY A 316 39.74 -8.79 7.99
CA GLY A 316 38.40 -9.33 8.25
C GLY A 316 38.27 -9.96 9.64
N TYR A 317 39.33 -10.65 10.10
CA TYR A 317 39.31 -11.44 11.34
C TYR A 317 40.31 -10.97 12.41
N THR A 318 41.42 -10.36 12.01
CA THR A 318 42.51 -10.00 12.92
C THR A 318 42.31 -8.60 13.49
N PRO A 319 42.21 -8.42 14.82
CA PRO A 319 42.16 -7.10 15.43
C PRO A 319 43.48 -6.35 15.24
N ALA A 320 43.37 -5.03 15.13
CA ALA A 320 44.53 -4.16 15.11
C ALA A 320 45.04 -3.88 16.54
N ASP A 321 46.36 -3.81 16.75
CA ASP A 321 46.96 -3.63 18.08
C ASP A 321 46.41 -2.39 18.82
N ALA A 322 46.15 -2.52 20.12
CA ALA A 322 45.61 -1.47 20.98
C ALA A 322 46.44 -0.18 20.94
N SER A 323 47.77 -0.30 21.07
CA SER A 323 48.67 0.86 21.01
C SER A 323 48.62 1.56 19.66
N THR A 324 48.54 0.79 18.57
CA THR A 324 48.41 1.35 17.21
C THR A 324 47.07 2.05 17.08
N THR A 325 45.95 1.39 17.39
CA THR A 325 44.59 1.96 17.37
C THR A 325 44.49 3.26 18.16
N TRP A 326 45.07 3.32 19.37
CA TRP A 326 45.16 4.54 20.16
C TRP A 326 45.98 5.64 19.48
N SER A 327 47.14 5.30 18.91
CA SER A 327 48.02 6.26 18.25
C SER A 327 47.38 6.90 17.00
N ARG A 328 46.69 6.12 16.17
CA ARG A 328 46.03 6.63 14.94
C ARG A 328 44.63 7.20 15.17
N ARG A 329 44.00 6.97 16.32
CA ARG A 329 42.67 7.49 16.68
C ARG A 329 41.51 7.00 15.81
N PHE A 330 41.68 5.86 15.13
CA PHE A 330 40.57 5.17 14.47
C PHE A 330 40.79 3.65 14.44
N GLY A 331 39.69 2.90 14.31
CA GLY A 331 39.67 1.44 14.18
C GLY A 331 38.27 0.89 14.02
N ASP A 332 38.18 -0.38 13.63
CA ASP A 332 36.93 -1.12 13.47
C ASP A 332 36.45 -1.75 14.80
N CYS A 333 35.43 -2.59 14.76
CA CYS A 333 34.90 -3.28 15.94
C CYS A 333 35.97 -4.09 16.67
N LYS A 334 36.78 -4.84 15.92
CA LYS A 334 37.86 -5.68 16.43
C LYS A 334 38.94 -4.84 17.12
N ALA A 335 39.40 -3.77 16.47
CA ALA A 335 40.42 -2.88 16.99
C ALA A 335 39.94 -2.12 18.24
N LYS A 336 38.70 -1.61 18.25
CA LYS A 336 38.14 -0.91 19.42
C LYS A 336 37.89 -1.86 20.59
N SER A 337 37.42 -3.07 20.33
CA SER A 337 37.26 -4.10 21.36
C SER A 337 38.61 -4.54 21.94
N ALA A 338 39.63 -4.76 21.11
CA ALA A 338 40.99 -5.07 21.58
C ALA A 338 41.60 -3.93 22.42
N LEU A 339 41.40 -2.67 22.02
CA LEU A 339 41.83 -1.50 22.79
C LEU A 339 41.12 -1.42 24.14
N LEU A 340 39.79 -1.62 24.17
CA LEU A 340 39.02 -1.61 25.42
C LEU A 340 39.46 -2.74 26.37
N ILE A 341 39.66 -3.94 25.85
CA ILE A 341 40.19 -5.09 26.62
C ILE A 341 41.57 -4.75 27.20
N ALA A 342 42.47 -4.16 26.41
CA ALA A 342 43.81 -3.77 26.87
C ALA A 342 43.74 -2.80 28.05
N ILE A 343 42.90 -1.77 27.96
CA ILE A 343 42.69 -0.77 29.01
C ILE A 343 42.11 -1.43 30.27
N LEU A 344 41.05 -2.23 30.13
CA LEU A 344 40.38 -2.88 31.27
C LEU A 344 41.30 -3.86 31.99
N ARG A 345 42.01 -4.73 31.25
CA ARG A 345 43.00 -5.65 31.83
C ARG A 345 44.10 -4.90 32.57
N ALA A 346 44.59 -3.79 32.00
CA ALA A 346 45.57 -2.92 32.64
C ALA A 346 45.03 -2.11 33.82
N LEU A 347 43.71 -2.13 34.07
CA LEU A 347 43.03 -1.54 35.23
C LEU A 347 42.59 -2.62 36.24
N ASP A 348 43.07 -3.85 36.09
CA ASP A 348 42.74 -5.02 36.91
C ASP A 348 41.26 -5.45 36.80
N ILE A 349 40.63 -5.22 35.63
CA ILE A 349 39.26 -5.62 35.32
C ILE A 349 39.29 -6.75 34.29
N ALA A 350 38.67 -7.89 34.63
CA ALA A 350 38.57 -9.02 33.71
C ALA A 350 37.72 -8.66 32.50
N ALA A 351 38.26 -8.84 31.30
CA ALA A 351 37.61 -8.50 30.05
C ALA A 351 38.04 -9.44 28.91
N GLU A 352 37.08 -9.80 28.08
CA GLU A 352 37.25 -10.72 26.95
C GLU A 352 36.37 -10.33 25.75
N PRO A 353 36.76 -10.69 24.53
CA PRO A 353 35.98 -10.41 23.33
C PRO A 353 34.80 -11.38 23.20
N VAL A 354 33.72 -10.92 22.58
CA VAL A 354 32.52 -11.70 22.31
C VAL A 354 32.13 -11.48 20.85
N LEU A 355 32.16 -12.53 20.05
CA LEU A 355 31.69 -12.48 18.66
C LEU A 355 30.15 -12.51 18.64
N VAL A 356 29.54 -11.64 17.85
CA VAL A 356 28.08 -11.48 17.75
C VAL A 356 27.68 -11.22 16.30
N ASP A 357 26.39 -11.35 16.02
CA ASP A 357 25.77 -10.97 14.74
C ASP A 357 24.93 -9.70 14.97
N SER A 358 25.26 -8.62 14.28
CA SER A 358 24.70 -7.29 14.49
C SER A 358 23.26 -7.17 14.01
N ASP A 359 22.87 -8.03 13.06
CA ASP A 359 21.50 -8.17 12.54
C ASP A 359 20.63 -9.17 13.34
N GLY A 360 21.20 -9.86 14.33
CA GLY A 360 20.50 -10.76 15.25
C GLY A 360 20.74 -12.25 15.01
N GLY A 361 21.45 -12.89 15.93
CA GLY A 361 21.86 -14.30 15.87
C GLY A 361 20.84 -15.33 16.35
N ASP A 362 19.53 -15.09 16.27
CA ASP A 362 18.53 -16.07 16.74
C ASP A 362 18.67 -17.42 16.01
N GLY A 363 18.65 -18.50 16.79
CA GLY A 363 18.82 -19.87 16.30
C GLY A 363 20.25 -20.34 16.05
N PHE A 364 21.30 -19.56 16.38
CA PHE A 364 22.70 -20.01 16.23
C PHE A 364 23.05 -21.26 17.04
N ASP A 365 22.37 -21.51 18.15
CA ASP A 365 22.47 -22.75 18.94
C ASP A 365 22.06 -24.00 18.16
N GLN A 366 21.32 -23.82 17.06
CA GLN A 366 20.87 -24.88 16.16
C GLN A 366 21.72 -24.95 14.89
N ARG A 367 22.84 -24.21 14.79
CA ARG A 367 23.69 -24.13 13.59
C ARG A 367 25.04 -24.81 13.83
N LEU A 368 25.73 -25.16 12.75
CA LEU A 368 27.13 -25.58 12.85
C LEU A 368 28.02 -24.38 13.23
N PRO A 369 29.04 -24.57 14.10
CA PRO A 369 30.07 -23.57 14.36
C PRO A 369 30.73 -23.09 13.08
N ARG A 370 30.59 -21.79 12.78
CA ARG A 370 31.19 -21.15 11.62
C ARG A 370 31.60 -19.72 11.99
N ALA A 371 32.78 -19.29 11.54
CA ALA A 371 33.29 -17.94 11.77
C ALA A 371 32.43 -16.91 11.06
N GLY A 372 31.99 -17.20 9.83
CA GLY A 372 31.10 -16.35 9.03
C GLY A 372 29.65 -16.26 9.53
N LEU A 373 29.36 -16.70 10.76
CA LEU A 373 28.10 -16.38 11.45
C LEU A 373 28.17 -15.07 12.24
N PHE A 374 29.38 -14.55 12.49
CA PHE A 374 29.58 -13.34 13.28
C PHE A 374 30.12 -12.22 12.39
N ASP A 375 29.52 -11.04 12.47
CA ASP A 375 29.91 -9.84 11.73
C ASP A 375 30.44 -8.72 12.65
N HIS A 376 30.30 -8.87 13.97
CA HIS A 376 30.63 -7.86 14.96
C HIS A 376 31.28 -8.47 16.21
N VAL A 377 31.95 -7.62 17.00
CA VAL A 377 32.60 -8.03 18.25
C VAL A 377 32.46 -6.95 19.32
N ILE A 378 32.05 -7.38 20.51
CA ILE A 378 31.95 -6.56 21.71
C ILE A 378 32.83 -7.13 22.84
N VAL A 379 32.79 -6.51 24.02
CA VAL A 379 33.56 -6.92 25.19
C VAL A 379 32.63 -7.36 26.32
N ARG A 380 32.87 -8.55 26.89
CA ARG A 380 32.31 -8.95 28.19
C ARG A 380 33.30 -8.56 29.27
N ALA A 381 32.89 -7.71 30.20
CA ALA A 381 33.70 -7.30 31.36
C ALA A 381 33.04 -7.75 32.67
N THR A 382 33.81 -8.35 33.57
CA THR A 382 33.36 -8.70 34.92
C THR A 382 33.78 -7.63 35.90
N VAL A 383 32.83 -6.82 36.36
CA VAL A 383 33.04 -5.67 37.23
C VAL A 383 32.29 -5.89 38.54
N ALA A 384 33.01 -5.90 39.66
CA ALA A 384 32.45 -6.15 40.98
C ALA A 384 31.55 -7.41 41.06
N GLY A 385 31.92 -8.48 40.34
CA GLY A 385 31.19 -9.75 40.31
C GLY A 385 30.00 -9.81 39.34
N LYS A 386 29.71 -8.73 38.61
CA LYS A 386 28.65 -8.69 37.58
C LYS A 386 29.26 -8.58 36.17
N ASN A 387 28.68 -9.30 35.21
CA ASN A 387 29.06 -9.20 33.80
C ASN A 387 28.33 -8.03 33.12
N TYR A 388 29.07 -7.26 32.32
CA TYR A 388 28.57 -6.19 31.48
C TYR A 388 29.00 -6.42 30.02
N TRP A 389 28.11 -6.06 29.10
CA TRP A 389 28.37 -6.11 27.66
C TRP A 389 28.71 -4.69 27.19
N LEU A 390 29.97 -4.46 26.84
CA LEU A 390 30.51 -3.16 26.49
C LEU A 390 30.85 -3.17 24.99
N ASP A 391 30.36 -2.19 24.25
CA ASP A 391 30.69 -2.05 22.84
C ASP A 391 31.48 -0.75 22.61
N GLY A 392 32.75 -0.89 22.21
CA GLY A 392 33.61 0.26 21.91
C GLY A 392 33.23 1.00 20.62
N THR A 393 32.37 0.42 19.78
CA THR A 393 31.92 1.02 18.51
C THR A 393 30.74 1.97 18.68
N ARG A 394 29.94 1.76 19.72
CA ARG A 394 28.85 2.65 20.13
C ARG A 394 29.38 4.01 20.58
N SER A 395 28.46 4.93 20.85
CA SER A 395 28.79 6.25 21.36
C SER A 395 27.76 6.69 22.39
N GLY A 396 28.20 7.52 23.34
CA GLY A 396 27.33 8.10 24.35
C GLY A 396 27.12 7.23 25.60
N ASP A 397 27.80 6.08 25.74
CA ASP A 397 27.70 5.27 26.95
C ASP A 397 28.55 5.88 28.06
N ARG A 398 27.90 6.28 29.17
CA ARG A 398 28.55 6.94 30.31
C ARG A 398 28.46 6.16 31.62
N ARG A 399 27.42 5.36 31.80
CA ARG A 399 27.18 4.63 33.04
C ARG A 399 26.85 3.17 32.80
N LEU A 400 27.47 2.28 33.58
CA LEU A 400 27.29 0.83 33.41
C LEU A 400 25.89 0.34 33.80
N ASP A 401 25.24 0.99 34.76
CA ASP A 401 23.92 0.59 35.25
C ASP A 401 22.78 0.90 34.26
N GLN A 402 23.07 1.61 33.18
CA GLN A 402 22.14 1.90 32.08
C GLN A 402 22.38 1.03 30.85
N LEU A 403 23.42 0.20 30.85
CA LEU A 403 23.70 -0.70 29.74
C LEU A 403 22.80 -1.93 29.84
N ALA A 404 21.85 -2.03 28.91
CA ALA A 404 21.06 -3.24 28.72
C ALA A 404 21.89 -4.30 27.99
N THR A 405 21.54 -5.58 28.19
CA THR A 405 22.04 -6.66 27.33
C THR A 405 21.58 -6.39 25.89
N PRO A 406 22.49 -6.32 24.92
CA PRO A 406 22.11 -6.10 23.52
C PRO A 406 21.38 -7.33 22.96
N ASP A 407 20.44 -7.10 22.05
CA ASP A 407 19.61 -8.15 21.45
C ASP A 407 20.29 -8.80 20.24
N TYR A 408 21.41 -9.48 20.49
CA TYR A 408 22.12 -10.23 19.45
C TYR A 408 21.69 -11.70 19.36
N GLY A 409 20.73 -12.14 20.18
CA GLY A 409 20.26 -13.53 20.25
C GLY A 409 21.27 -14.46 20.91
N TRP A 410 22.42 -14.66 20.27
CA TRP A 410 23.53 -15.49 20.75
C TRP A 410 24.88 -14.81 20.48
N GLY A 411 25.78 -14.84 21.47
CA GLY A 411 27.17 -14.43 21.30
C GLY A 411 28.15 -15.55 21.65
N LEU A 412 29.37 -15.47 21.14
CA LEU A 412 30.44 -16.41 21.45
C LEU A 412 31.59 -15.69 22.19
N PRO A 413 31.69 -15.81 23.52
CA PRO A 413 32.82 -15.29 24.28
C PRO A 413 34.09 -16.06 23.93
N LEU A 414 35.14 -15.34 23.53
CA LEU A 414 36.42 -15.92 23.15
C LEU A 414 37.22 -16.32 24.39
N THR A 415 36.97 -17.54 24.84
CA THR A 415 37.58 -18.17 26.03
C THR A 415 37.97 -19.61 25.72
N LYS A 416 38.79 -20.23 26.58
CA LYS A 416 39.28 -21.60 26.39
C LYS A 416 38.17 -22.67 26.36
N ASP A 417 37.09 -22.45 27.12
CA ASP A 417 35.94 -23.37 27.19
C ASP A 417 34.69 -22.73 26.55
N ALA A 418 34.89 -22.01 25.43
CA ALA A 418 33.85 -21.18 24.84
C ALA A 418 32.60 -21.98 24.42
N ALA A 419 31.45 -21.43 24.79
CA ALA A 419 30.14 -21.85 24.36
C ALA A 419 29.31 -20.61 23.99
N LEU A 420 28.30 -20.79 23.14
CA LEU A 420 27.34 -19.73 22.86
C LEU A 420 26.63 -19.32 24.15
N VAL A 421 26.50 -18.01 24.36
CA VAL A 421 25.76 -17.42 25.48
C VAL A 421 24.54 -16.69 24.94
N ARG A 422 23.39 -16.91 25.58
CA ARG A 422 22.15 -16.25 25.18
C ARG A 422 22.26 -14.76 25.49
N MET A 423 22.03 -13.93 24.48
CA MET A 423 22.11 -12.48 24.54
C MET A 423 20.77 -11.89 24.15
N VAL A 424 19.82 -11.96 25.08
CA VAL A 424 18.51 -11.33 24.93
C VAL A 424 18.36 -10.33 26.08
N PRO A 425 17.92 -9.10 25.81
CA PRO A 425 17.64 -8.11 26.83
C PRO A 425 16.67 -8.60 27.89
N GLU A 426 16.71 -7.97 29.06
CA GLU A 426 15.66 -8.15 30.07
C GLU A 426 14.49 -7.22 29.76
N GLN A 427 13.34 -7.49 30.36
CA GLN A 427 12.22 -6.55 30.33
C GLN A 427 12.65 -5.20 30.90
N LEU A 428 12.25 -4.11 30.24
CA LEU A 428 12.55 -2.76 30.69
C LEU A 428 11.87 -2.47 32.04
N ALA A 429 12.66 -2.03 33.02
CA ALA A 429 12.18 -1.60 34.34
C ALA A 429 11.54 -0.20 34.31
N LEU A 430 11.94 0.66 33.36
CA LEU A 430 11.42 2.00 33.13
C LEU A 430 10.92 2.13 31.70
N PRO A 431 9.94 2.99 31.42
CA PRO A 431 9.47 3.20 30.06
C PRO A 431 10.59 3.79 29.17
N GLU A 432 10.79 3.21 28.00
CA GLU A 432 11.69 3.75 26.98
C GLU A 432 11.14 5.05 26.40
N THR A 433 9.81 5.18 26.35
CA THR A 433 9.09 6.39 25.97
C THR A 433 8.04 6.72 27.01
N GLU A 434 8.15 7.92 27.58
CA GLU A 434 7.19 8.47 28.53
C GLU A 434 6.65 9.79 27.99
N SER A 435 5.34 9.86 27.74
CA SER A 435 4.68 11.05 27.21
C SER A 435 3.67 11.57 28.22
N SER A 436 3.57 12.89 28.35
CA SER A 436 2.51 13.54 29.10
C SER A 436 1.86 14.66 28.30
N LEU A 437 0.53 14.70 28.28
CA LEU A 437 -0.28 15.77 27.72
C LEU A 437 -1.16 16.36 28.83
N HIS A 438 -1.08 17.66 29.02
CA HIS A 438 -1.93 18.40 29.94
C HIS A 438 -2.77 19.42 29.18
N ILE A 439 -4.08 19.40 29.38
CA ILE A 439 -5.04 20.32 28.74
C ILE A 439 -5.89 20.98 29.83
N ASP A 440 -5.93 22.31 29.84
CA ASP A 440 -6.81 23.07 30.71
C ASP A 440 -8.07 23.54 29.97
N ALA A 441 -9.14 22.75 30.05
CA ALA A 441 -10.40 23.04 29.38
C ALA A 441 -11.48 23.62 30.31
N HIS A 442 -11.11 24.12 31.50
CA HIS A 442 -12.10 24.61 32.48
C HIS A 442 -12.97 25.76 31.95
N ALA A 443 -12.44 26.56 31.01
CA ALA A 443 -13.11 27.74 30.47
C ALA A 443 -14.35 27.41 29.62
N GLY A 444 -14.52 26.14 29.21
CA GLY A 444 -15.67 25.67 28.46
C GLY A 444 -15.29 24.81 27.26
N ARG A 445 -16.23 23.99 26.79
CA ARG A 445 -16.01 22.95 25.77
C ARG A 445 -15.54 23.48 24.41
N THR A 446 -15.99 24.67 24.03
CA THR A 446 -15.69 25.32 22.74
C THR A 446 -14.64 26.43 22.87
N LYS A 447 -14.07 26.62 24.08
CA LYS A 447 -13.06 27.65 24.31
C LYS A 447 -11.68 27.09 24.01
N PRO A 448 -10.78 27.89 23.41
CA PRO A 448 -9.38 27.50 23.27
C PRO A 448 -8.78 27.19 24.64
N ALA A 449 -8.13 26.04 24.75
CA ALA A 449 -7.64 25.48 26.02
C ALA A 449 -6.11 25.51 26.05
N PRO A 450 -5.46 26.13 27.06
CA PRO A 450 -4.02 26.00 27.24
C PRO A 450 -3.61 24.53 27.32
N ALA A 451 -2.60 24.15 26.56
CA ALA A 451 -2.09 22.80 26.52
C ALA A 451 -0.57 22.77 26.65
N ARG A 452 -0.07 21.76 27.34
CA ARG A 452 1.36 21.48 27.50
C ARG A 452 1.59 20.00 27.27
N ALA A 453 2.55 19.68 26.41
CA ALA A 453 2.96 18.31 26.17
C ALA A 453 4.46 18.14 26.40
N GLU A 454 4.84 16.95 26.86
CA GLU A 454 6.22 16.59 27.11
C GLU A 454 6.43 15.12 26.75
N ILE A 455 7.55 14.80 26.08
CA ILE A 455 7.93 13.42 25.78
C ILE A 455 9.38 13.24 26.20
N LEU A 456 9.62 12.14 26.91
CA LEU A 456 10.90 11.70 27.39
C LEU A 456 11.25 10.36 26.74
N PHE A 457 12.31 10.36 25.95
CA PHE A 457 12.89 9.15 25.37
C PHE A 457 14.10 8.72 26.20
N ARG A 458 14.32 7.41 26.32
CA ARG A 458 15.46 6.81 27.03
C ARG A 458 16.28 5.89 26.13
N GLY A 459 17.55 5.72 26.46
CA GLY A 459 18.43 4.73 25.83
C GLY A 459 18.95 5.16 24.46
N ASP A 460 19.13 4.18 23.56
CA ASP A 460 19.81 4.41 22.28
C ASP A 460 19.05 5.32 21.33
N TYR A 461 17.72 5.21 21.31
CA TYR A 461 16.87 6.09 20.53
C TYR A 461 16.96 7.55 21.00
N ALA A 462 17.06 7.77 22.31
CA ALA A 462 17.24 9.11 22.87
C ALA A 462 18.58 9.73 22.45
N TYR A 463 19.66 8.94 22.50
CA TYR A 463 20.98 9.37 22.05
C TYR A 463 20.99 9.69 20.55
N SER A 464 20.49 8.79 19.69
CA SER A 464 20.50 9.00 18.24
C SER A 464 19.70 10.24 17.84
N MET A 465 18.55 10.47 18.48
CA MET A 465 17.77 11.69 18.28
C MET A 465 18.51 12.94 18.79
N SER A 466 19.19 12.87 19.94
CA SER A 466 19.95 14.01 20.46
C SER A 466 21.06 14.46 19.50
N VAL A 467 21.76 13.52 18.86
CA VAL A 467 22.79 13.81 17.85
C VAL A 467 22.16 14.47 16.62
N ALA A 468 21.06 13.90 16.10
CA ALA A 468 20.37 14.48 14.96
C ALA A 468 19.86 15.91 15.22
N ILE A 469 19.37 16.19 16.43
CA ILE A 469 18.93 17.53 16.86
C ILE A 469 20.12 18.48 17.03
N ALA A 470 21.25 17.99 17.52
CA ALA A 470 22.46 18.78 17.73
C ALA A 470 23.09 19.26 16.41
N ASP A 471 22.99 18.46 15.35
CA ASP A 471 23.49 18.80 14.01
C ASP A 471 22.65 19.89 13.30
N MET A 472 21.44 20.18 13.80
CA MET A 472 20.58 21.23 13.26
C MET A 472 20.98 22.61 13.78
N ASN A 473 20.94 23.64 12.92
CA ASN A 473 20.93 25.03 13.37
C ASN A 473 19.62 25.38 14.10
N ASP A 474 19.60 26.49 14.83
CA ASP A 474 18.47 26.83 15.72
C ASP A 474 17.13 26.99 14.97
N GLU A 475 17.11 27.61 13.79
CA GLU A 475 15.90 27.78 12.98
C GLU A 475 15.35 26.43 12.47
N THR A 476 16.24 25.57 11.99
CA THR A 476 15.88 24.23 11.50
C THR A 476 15.38 23.36 12.64
N ARG A 477 16.03 23.44 13.81
CA ARG A 477 15.65 22.71 15.02
C ARG A 477 14.28 23.13 15.52
N GLU A 478 14.01 24.43 15.61
CA GLU A 478 12.71 24.94 16.04
C GLU A 478 11.59 24.49 15.09
N ARG A 479 11.80 24.62 13.77
CA ARG A 479 10.85 24.17 12.76
C ARG A 479 10.58 22.67 12.87
N TRP A 480 11.63 21.86 12.98
CA TRP A 480 11.52 20.42 13.14
C TRP A 480 10.74 20.03 14.40
N LEU A 481 10.99 20.70 15.53
CA LEU A 481 10.24 20.48 16.79
C LEU A 481 8.77 20.84 16.63
N ARG A 482 8.46 21.99 16.00
CA ARG A 482 7.07 22.41 15.73
C ARG A 482 6.35 21.41 14.84
N ASP A 483 7.00 20.93 13.77
CA ASP A 483 6.45 19.92 12.86
C ASP A 483 6.27 18.56 13.55
N TYR A 484 7.20 18.19 14.45
CA TYR A 484 7.08 16.99 15.28
C TYR A 484 5.81 17.06 16.14
N TRP A 485 5.60 18.14 16.89
CA TRP A 485 4.43 18.32 17.74
C TRP A 485 3.13 18.44 16.95
N LYS A 486 3.13 19.17 15.83
CA LYS A 486 1.95 19.30 14.95
C LYS A 486 1.51 17.95 14.37
N ARG A 487 2.45 17.07 14.01
CA ARG A 487 2.11 15.70 13.55
C ARG A 487 1.55 14.83 14.67
N ARG A 488 1.91 15.12 15.93
CA ARG A 488 1.50 14.31 17.08
C ARG A 488 0.17 14.77 17.69
N TYR A 489 -0.05 16.09 17.73
CA TYR A 489 -1.25 16.76 18.24
C TYR A 489 -1.62 17.90 17.28
N ASP A 490 -2.30 17.56 16.20
CA ASP A 490 -2.73 18.49 15.15
C ASP A 490 -3.79 19.49 15.64
N PHE A 491 -4.59 19.10 16.64
CA PHE A 491 -5.56 19.96 17.33
C PHE A 491 -4.94 21.00 18.28
N ILE A 492 -3.61 21.02 18.44
CA ILE A 492 -2.89 22.00 19.27
C ILE A 492 -2.13 22.98 18.38
N ALA A 493 -2.51 24.26 18.45
CA ALA A 493 -1.71 25.35 17.90
C ALA A 493 -0.41 25.47 18.72
N VAL A 494 0.68 24.95 18.16
CA VAL A 494 1.99 24.87 18.82
C VAL A 494 2.58 26.27 19.05
N GLY A 495 2.71 26.66 20.32
CA GLY A 495 3.28 27.93 20.76
C GLY A 495 4.79 27.84 20.95
N THR A 496 5.26 27.59 22.17
CA THR A 496 6.70 27.44 22.46
C THR A 496 7.11 25.97 22.38
N VAL A 497 8.33 25.70 21.90
CA VAL A 497 8.92 24.36 21.87
C VAL A 497 10.29 24.38 22.55
N THR A 498 10.61 23.32 23.28
CA THR A 498 11.92 23.17 23.93
C THR A 498 12.42 21.73 23.81
N GLN A 499 13.72 21.56 23.92
CA GLN A 499 14.36 20.25 23.94
C GLN A 499 15.56 20.28 24.91
N SER A 500 15.84 19.15 25.55
CA SER A 500 17.05 18.96 26.35
C SER A 500 17.51 17.51 26.32
N TYR A 501 18.82 17.32 26.39
CA TYR A 501 19.45 16.00 26.48
C TYR A 501 20.24 15.89 27.80
N ASP A 502 19.91 14.90 28.62
CA ASP A 502 20.71 14.49 29.77
C ASP A 502 21.57 13.29 29.36
N ALA A 503 22.86 13.53 29.15
CA ALA A 503 23.80 12.50 28.72
C ALA A 503 24.12 11.46 29.80
N ASP A 504 24.00 11.81 31.08
CA ASP A 504 24.29 10.89 32.19
C ASP A 504 23.10 9.96 32.47
N ARG A 505 21.89 10.35 32.07
CA ARG A 505 20.67 9.52 32.10
C ARG A 505 20.31 8.91 30.74
N ARG A 506 20.96 9.37 29.67
CA ARG A 506 20.62 9.10 28.26
C ARG A 506 19.14 9.35 28.00
N GLU A 507 18.70 10.55 28.41
CA GLU A 507 17.32 11.00 28.37
C GLU A 507 17.18 12.20 27.43
N GLN A 508 16.38 12.06 26.37
CA GLN A 508 16.03 13.18 25.48
C GLN A 508 14.61 13.63 25.81
N ARG A 509 14.47 14.87 26.27
CA ARG A 509 13.18 15.48 26.60
C ARG A 509 12.81 16.50 25.54
N LEU A 510 11.62 16.37 24.99
CA LEU A 510 10.97 17.36 24.14
C LEU A 510 9.78 17.92 24.91
N ALA A 511 9.52 19.22 24.84
CA ALA A 511 8.32 19.82 25.39
C ALA A 511 7.73 20.88 24.46
N MET A 512 6.43 21.10 24.58
CA MET A 512 5.72 22.20 23.95
C MET A 512 4.66 22.81 24.86
N GLU A 513 4.36 24.09 24.64
CA GLU A 513 3.19 24.77 25.16
C GLU A 513 2.42 25.40 24.00
N GLY A 514 1.11 25.38 24.05
CA GLY A 514 0.26 25.88 22.98
C GLY A 514 -1.20 25.94 23.39
N ILE A 515 -2.07 26.07 22.40
CA ILE A 515 -3.51 26.20 22.61
C ILE A 515 -4.21 25.07 21.87
N ALA A 516 -4.90 24.20 22.60
CA ALA A 516 -5.71 23.13 22.08
C ALA A 516 -7.11 23.61 21.68
N THR A 517 -7.59 23.12 20.54
CA THR A 517 -9.00 23.17 20.16
C THR A 517 -9.58 21.79 20.40
N LEU A 518 -10.60 21.69 21.26
CA LEU A 518 -11.25 20.41 21.56
C LEU A 518 -12.45 20.24 20.64
N GLU A 519 -12.36 19.26 19.73
CA GLU A 519 -13.40 18.89 18.78
C GLU A 519 -14.33 17.85 19.43
N TRP A 520 -15.61 18.21 19.62
CA TRP A 520 -16.61 17.38 20.29
C TRP A 520 -17.58 16.82 19.26
N ASP A 521 -17.51 15.52 18.98
CA ASP A 521 -18.43 14.81 18.08
C ASP A 521 -19.54 14.10 18.88
N GLY A 522 -20.80 14.33 18.50
CA GLY A 522 -21.96 13.70 19.13
C GLY A 522 -22.09 13.95 20.65
N GLY A 523 -21.49 15.03 21.16
CA GLY A 523 -21.43 15.35 22.59
C GLY A 523 -20.36 14.56 23.37
N ALA A 524 -19.38 13.98 22.68
CA ALA A 524 -18.24 13.32 23.26
C ALA A 524 -16.90 13.87 22.74
N TYR A 525 -15.85 13.83 23.56
CA TYR A 525 -14.46 14.11 23.19
C TYR A 525 -13.61 12.89 23.54
N TRP A 526 -12.83 12.37 22.61
CA TRP A 526 -12.00 11.18 22.83
C TRP A 526 -10.58 11.57 23.20
N LEU A 527 -10.11 11.04 24.32
CA LEU A 527 -8.73 11.26 24.77
C LEU A 527 -7.73 10.66 23.77
N THR A 528 -6.74 11.45 23.36
CA THR A 528 -5.83 11.13 22.24
C THR A 528 -4.90 9.97 22.59
N ASP A 529 -4.40 9.92 23.83
CA ASP A 529 -3.36 8.99 24.28
C ASP A 529 -3.94 7.80 25.06
N SER A 530 -5.24 7.54 24.88
CA SER A 530 -5.99 6.53 25.62
C SER A 530 -6.17 5.18 24.91
N ARG A 531 -5.72 5.04 23.66
CA ARG A 531 -5.89 3.82 22.84
C ARG A 531 -4.94 2.70 23.28
N LEU A 532 -5.44 1.47 23.46
CA LEU A 532 -4.66 0.32 23.94
C LEU A 532 -4.40 -0.78 22.89
N GLY A 533 -5.10 -0.78 21.75
CA GLY A 533 -4.98 -1.79 20.68
C GLY A 533 -5.07 -1.19 19.27
N TYR A 534 -5.01 -2.03 18.24
CA TYR A 534 -5.04 -1.62 16.83
C TYR A 534 -5.82 -2.60 15.95
N ASP A 535 -6.52 -2.09 14.94
CA ASP A 535 -7.54 -2.86 14.21
C ASP A 535 -6.94 -3.85 13.21
N LYS A 536 -5.73 -3.56 12.72
CA LYS A 536 -5.04 -4.32 11.66
C LYS A 536 -4.18 -5.48 12.17
N VAL A 537 -4.34 -5.91 13.43
CA VAL A 537 -3.63 -7.11 13.93
C VAL A 537 -4.13 -8.34 13.19
N ASP A 538 -3.20 -9.11 12.61
CA ASP A 538 -3.51 -10.34 11.88
C ASP A 538 -2.42 -11.40 12.13
N PHE A 539 -2.75 -12.35 12.98
CA PHE A 539 -1.95 -13.52 13.30
C PHE A 539 -2.41 -14.77 12.55
N GLU A 540 -3.32 -14.69 11.58
CA GLU A 540 -3.72 -15.88 10.81
C GLU A 540 -2.57 -16.35 9.90
N ARG A 541 -2.36 -17.67 9.88
CA ARG A 541 -1.39 -18.36 9.03
C ARG A 541 -2.11 -19.31 8.06
N SER A 542 -1.68 -19.30 6.81
CA SER A 542 -2.18 -20.21 5.78
C SER A 542 -1.88 -21.68 6.13
N ALA A 543 -2.46 -22.62 5.38
CA ALA A 543 -2.19 -24.05 5.57
C ALA A 543 -0.77 -24.46 5.13
N ALA A 544 -0.07 -23.61 4.37
CA ALA A 544 1.26 -23.88 3.86
C ALA A 544 2.37 -23.40 4.81
N GLU A 545 2.03 -22.67 5.87
CA GLU A 545 2.96 -22.14 6.87
C GLU A 545 3.05 -23.06 8.09
N ASP A 546 4.15 -22.97 8.84
CA ASP A 546 4.28 -23.65 10.13
C ASP A 546 3.35 -22.99 11.18
N ARG A 547 2.24 -23.68 11.48
CA ARG A 547 1.23 -23.23 12.45
C ARG A 547 1.64 -23.44 13.90
N ALA A 548 2.71 -24.19 14.18
CA ALA A 548 3.21 -24.44 15.52
C ALA A 548 4.28 -23.43 15.95
N ALA A 549 4.96 -22.77 15.01
CA ALA A 549 5.99 -21.79 15.33
C ALA A 549 5.43 -20.65 16.22
N PRO A 550 6.16 -20.15 17.22
CA PRO A 550 5.71 -19.01 18.02
C PRO A 550 5.62 -17.73 17.18
N TYR A 551 5.07 -16.67 17.77
CA TYR A 551 5.08 -15.33 17.19
C TYR A 551 6.11 -14.46 17.91
N ALA A 552 6.98 -13.81 17.15
CA ALA A 552 7.94 -12.83 17.66
C ALA A 552 7.21 -11.56 18.11
N VAL A 553 7.73 -10.93 19.17
CA VAL A 553 7.24 -9.69 19.77
C VAL A 553 8.37 -8.69 19.76
N ASN A 554 8.05 -7.42 19.49
CA ASN A 554 9.03 -6.34 19.66
C ASN A 554 9.44 -6.26 21.14
N PHE A 555 10.66 -6.67 21.45
CA PHE A 555 11.11 -6.86 22.82
C PHE A 555 12.57 -6.42 22.99
N PRO A 556 12.87 -5.70 24.09
CA PRO A 556 11.94 -5.25 25.11
C PRO A 556 11.31 -3.94 24.64
N SER A 557 10.07 -3.67 25.04
CA SER A 557 9.39 -2.41 24.74
C SER A 557 8.52 -2.01 25.91
N TYR A 558 8.54 -0.72 26.25
CA TYR A 558 7.75 -0.17 27.34
C TYR A 558 7.41 1.31 27.10
N THR A 559 6.15 1.56 26.75
CA THR A 559 5.60 2.91 26.58
C THR A 559 4.65 3.26 27.73
N LEU A 560 4.76 4.49 28.21
CA LEU A 560 3.90 5.10 29.22
C LEU A 560 3.35 6.43 28.69
N LEU A 561 2.04 6.57 28.60
CA LEU A 561 1.38 7.81 28.20
C LEU A 561 0.52 8.32 29.35
N ARG A 562 0.59 9.60 29.65
CA ARG A 562 -0.24 10.26 30.66
C ARG A 562 -1.00 11.43 30.06
N GLU A 563 -2.32 11.35 30.06
CA GLU A 563 -3.17 12.44 29.60
C GLU A 563 -3.94 13.01 30.79
N THR A 564 -3.77 14.30 31.07
CA THR A 564 -4.47 15.01 32.13
C THR A 564 -5.29 16.14 31.53
N ILE A 565 -6.58 16.17 31.82
CA ILE A 565 -7.48 17.22 31.39
C ILE A 565 -8.25 17.80 32.56
N ILE A 566 -8.27 19.13 32.66
CA ILE A 566 -9.18 19.85 33.56
C ILE A 566 -10.50 19.97 32.82
N LEU A 567 -11.49 19.21 33.26
CA LEU A 567 -12.77 19.06 32.57
C LEU A 567 -13.57 20.38 32.60
N PRO A 568 -14.20 20.75 31.46
CA PRO A 568 -15.18 21.83 31.44
C PRO A 568 -16.43 21.45 32.26
N PRO A 569 -17.23 22.44 32.69
CA PRO A 569 -18.47 22.18 33.42
C PRO A 569 -19.42 21.25 32.66
N GLY A 570 -20.07 20.33 33.38
CA GLY A 570 -21.08 19.43 32.81
C GLY A 570 -20.51 18.32 31.93
N VAL A 571 -19.25 17.92 32.12
CA VAL A 571 -18.61 16.81 31.41
C VAL A 571 -18.23 15.70 32.39
N VAL A 572 -18.47 14.45 31.98
CA VAL A 572 -18.15 13.24 32.75
C VAL A 572 -17.35 12.25 31.88
N PRO A 573 -16.29 11.61 32.39
CA PRO A 573 -15.54 10.61 31.63
C PRO A 573 -16.18 9.22 31.69
N ASP A 574 -16.05 8.47 30.60
CA ASP A 574 -16.26 7.02 30.58
C ASP A 574 -15.21 6.33 31.50
N ASN A 575 -15.49 5.10 31.93
CA ASN A 575 -14.54 4.34 32.78
C ASN A 575 -13.21 4.11 32.04
N PRO A 576 -12.10 4.68 32.51
CA PRO A 576 -10.81 4.54 31.85
C PRO A 576 -10.11 3.22 32.18
N ASN A 577 -10.57 2.46 33.17
CA ASN A 577 -9.78 1.35 33.70
C ASN A 577 -9.89 0.08 32.84
N VAL A 578 -8.75 -0.38 32.32
CA VAL A 578 -8.61 -1.62 31.56
C VAL A 578 -7.27 -2.26 31.91
N GLU A 579 -7.25 -3.58 32.05
CA GLU A 579 -6.01 -4.35 32.15
C GLU A 579 -6.19 -5.67 31.38
N ALA A 580 -5.28 -5.93 30.47
CA ALA A 580 -5.28 -7.13 29.64
C ALA A 580 -3.85 -7.50 29.24
N ILE A 581 -3.62 -8.80 29.05
CA ILE A 581 -2.39 -9.32 28.45
C ILE A 581 -2.79 -10.02 27.15
N ALA A 582 -2.15 -9.66 26.05
CA ALA A 582 -2.39 -10.26 24.75
C ALA A 582 -1.08 -10.28 23.93
N GLY A 583 -0.74 -11.42 23.35
CA GLY A 583 0.46 -11.55 22.51
C GLY A 583 1.75 -11.23 23.26
N ALA A 584 1.86 -11.65 24.52
CA ALA A 584 2.94 -11.28 25.46
C ALA A 584 3.15 -9.76 25.64
N ILE A 585 2.12 -8.94 25.44
CA ILE A 585 2.13 -7.51 25.74
C ILE A 585 1.09 -7.23 26.83
N ARG A 586 1.49 -6.50 27.88
CA ARG A 586 0.60 -5.91 28.88
C ARG A 586 0.01 -4.62 28.31
N HIS A 587 -1.31 -4.57 28.21
CA HIS A 587 -2.10 -3.40 27.86
C HIS A 587 -2.87 -2.94 29.09
N SER A 588 -2.49 -1.81 29.68
CA SER A 588 -3.17 -1.28 30.87
C SER A 588 -3.50 0.18 30.70
N ARG A 589 -4.71 0.57 31.11
CA ARG A 589 -5.11 1.97 31.26
C ARG A 589 -5.71 2.15 32.64
N LYS A 590 -5.27 3.15 33.37
CA LYS A 590 -5.77 3.50 34.70
C LYS A 590 -6.11 4.97 34.71
N GLY A 591 -7.30 5.34 35.17
CA GLY A 591 -7.66 6.74 35.30
C GLY A 591 -8.22 7.09 36.67
N THR A 592 -7.97 8.33 37.06
CA THR A 592 -8.39 8.91 38.33
C THR A 592 -9.05 10.26 38.08
N LEU A 593 -10.25 10.46 38.62
CA LEU A 593 -10.96 11.73 38.61
C LEU A 593 -10.90 12.32 40.02
N LYS A 594 -10.23 13.47 40.18
CA LYS A 594 -10.19 14.22 41.44
C LYS A 594 -10.76 15.62 41.21
N GLY A 595 -11.94 15.89 41.76
CA GLY A 595 -12.69 17.10 41.42
C GLY A 595 -13.05 17.09 39.92
N ASN A 596 -12.64 18.12 39.19
CA ASN A 596 -12.78 18.21 37.74
C ASN A 596 -11.50 17.84 36.97
N ILE A 597 -10.48 17.28 37.62
CA ILE A 597 -9.23 16.89 36.96
C ILE A 597 -9.26 15.39 36.70
N LEU A 598 -9.29 15.01 35.42
CA LEU A 598 -9.13 13.63 34.99
C LEU A 598 -7.68 13.40 34.59
N SER A 599 -7.04 12.40 35.19
CA SER A 599 -5.73 11.88 34.75
C SER A 599 -5.88 10.43 34.32
N VAL A 600 -5.42 10.12 33.11
CA VAL A 600 -5.42 8.78 32.52
C VAL A 600 -3.99 8.38 32.19
N GLU A 601 -3.58 7.22 32.68
CA GLU A 601 -2.28 6.59 32.42
C GLU A 601 -2.49 5.35 31.54
N THR A 602 -1.83 5.31 30.38
CA THR A 602 -1.88 4.21 29.41
C THR A 602 -0.49 3.57 29.33
N VAL A 603 -0.43 2.25 29.47
CA VAL A 603 0.79 1.45 29.48
C VAL A 603 0.69 0.34 28.43
N GLN A 604 1.72 0.26 27.59
CA GLN A 604 1.99 -0.90 26.73
C GLN A 604 3.40 -1.40 27.03
N GLN A 605 3.54 -2.66 27.44
CA GLN A 605 4.83 -3.23 27.80
C GLN A 605 4.94 -4.68 27.33
N SER A 606 5.99 -5.03 26.57
CA SER A 606 6.25 -6.43 26.24
C SER A 606 6.79 -7.18 27.45
N LEU A 607 6.26 -8.39 27.64
CA LEU A 607 6.52 -9.29 28.77
C LEU A 607 7.49 -10.40 28.39
N ALA A 608 7.53 -10.76 27.11
CA ALA A 608 8.41 -11.79 26.55
C ALA A 608 8.72 -11.46 25.08
N PRO A 609 9.84 -11.96 24.52
CA PRO A 609 10.23 -11.79 23.11
C PRO A 609 9.37 -12.59 22.13
N GLU A 610 8.60 -13.56 22.62
CA GLU A 610 7.72 -14.39 21.80
C GLU A 610 6.53 -14.92 22.59
N PHE A 611 5.45 -15.31 21.90
CA PHE A 611 4.31 -16.01 22.49
C PHE A 611 3.86 -17.22 21.65
N PRO A 612 3.24 -18.25 22.27
CA PRO A 612 2.86 -19.48 21.57
C PRO A 612 1.79 -19.26 20.48
N ALA A 613 1.89 -20.00 19.36
CA ALA A 613 0.88 -19.95 18.31
C ALA A 613 -0.54 -20.30 18.77
N SER A 614 -0.68 -21.14 19.80
CA SER A 614 -1.98 -21.49 20.40
C SER A 614 -2.72 -20.28 20.98
N GLU A 615 -2.02 -19.21 21.35
CA GLU A 615 -2.61 -18.00 21.93
C GLU A 615 -2.95 -16.94 20.86
N ALA A 616 -2.50 -17.10 19.63
CA ALA A 616 -2.61 -16.09 18.57
C ALA A 616 -4.04 -15.63 18.29
N ALA A 617 -4.99 -16.56 18.16
CA ALA A 617 -6.38 -16.21 17.90
C ALA A 617 -7.00 -15.42 19.07
N ALA A 618 -6.68 -15.79 20.31
CA ALA A 618 -7.12 -15.10 21.51
C ALA A 618 -6.47 -13.71 21.62
N ALA A 619 -5.17 -13.60 21.37
CA ALA A 619 -4.43 -12.35 21.37
C ALA A 619 -4.98 -11.38 20.31
N GLN A 620 -5.20 -11.85 19.07
CA GLN A 620 -5.80 -11.06 17.99
C GLN A 620 -7.17 -10.51 18.39
N LYS A 621 -8.04 -11.37 18.94
CA LYS A 621 -9.37 -10.96 19.40
C LYS A 621 -9.28 -9.90 20.50
N THR A 622 -8.41 -10.10 21.49
CA THR A 622 -8.23 -9.16 22.60
C THR A 622 -7.68 -7.83 22.11
N ILE A 623 -6.64 -7.80 21.27
CA ILE A 623 -6.04 -6.57 20.74
C ILE A 623 -7.06 -5.77 19.91
N ARG A 624 -7.85 -6.43 19.04
CA ARG A 624 -8.93 -5.76 18.30
C ARG A 624 -10.00 -5.21 19.25
N ALA A 625 -10.41 -5.99 20.26
CA ALA A 625 -11.40 -5.54 21.25
C ALA A 625 -10.91 -4.36 22.10
N LEU A 626 -9.60 -4.21 22.30
CA LEU A 626 -9.00 -3.06 22.99
C LEU A 626 -8.91 -1.81 22.08
N ALA A 627 -8.93 -1.98 20.76
CA ALA A 627 -8.78 -0.90 19.81
C ALA A 627 -10.00 0.04 19.78
N ASP A 628 -11.21 -0.50 20.04
CA ASP A 628 -12.47 0.26 20.10
C ASP A 628 -12.74 0.88 21.49
N ARG A 629 -11.90 0.58 22.50
CA ARG A 629 -12.12 1.00 23.89
C ARG A 629 -11.36 2.28 24.21
N TYR A 630 -11.73 3.40 23.62
CA TYR A 630 -11.21 4.73 23.98
C TYR A 630 -11.79 5.25 25.30
N VAL A 631 -11.16 6.27 25.90
CA VAL A 631 -11.83 7.07 26.94
C VAL A 631 -12.53 8.23 26.23
N ALA A 632 -13.85 8.25 26.30
CA ALA A 632 -14.62 9.41 25.89
C ALA A 632 -14.99 10.27 27.11
N LEU A 633 -14.87 11.58 26.99
CA LEU A 633 -15.49 12.57 27.84
C LEU A 633 -16.86 12.86 27.25
N ARG A 634 -17.93 12.76 28.03
CA ARG A 634 -19.30 13.00 27.57
C ARG A 634 -19.89 14.20 28.26
N ILE A 635 -20.70 14.95 27.52
CA ILE A 635 -21.56 15.95 28.11
C ILE A 635 -22.58 15.21 29.00
N ALA A 636 -22.61 15.55 30.29
CA ALA A 636 -23.67 15.12 31.18
C ALA A 636 -24.99 15.60 30.57
N GLN A 637 -25.86 14.67 30.17
CA GLN A 637 -27.18 15.06 29.71
C GLN A 637 -27.86 15.83 30.85
N PRO A 638 -28.45 17.02 30.59
CA PRO A 638 -29.45 17.51 31.51
C PRO A 638 -30.48 16.39 31.63
N GLN A 639 -30.91 16.06 32.86
CA GLN A 639 -32.17 15.36 33.01
C GLN A 639 -33.17 16.13 32.15
N SER A 640 -33.65 15.47 31.10
CA SER A 640 -34.56 16.06 30.14
C SER A 640 -35.74 16.62 30.91
N ALA A 641 -35.84 17.94 30.99
CA ALA A 641 -37.15 18.56 30.90
C ALA A 641 -37.60 18.31 29.46
N ALA A 642 -38.08 17.10 29.19
CA ALA A 642 -38.89 16.86 28.03
C ALA A 642 -40.01 17.90 28.08
N LEU A 643 -40.10 18.76 27.08
CA LEU A 643 -41.42 19.26 26.71
C LEU A 643 -42.20 17.98 26.36
N GLY A 644 -43.07 17.57 27.28
CA GLY A 644 -43.91 16.40 27.06
C GLY A 644 -44.62 16.57 25.74
N GLU A 645 -44.80 15.47 24.99
CA GLU A 645 -45.43 15.42 23.66
C GLU A 645 -46.84 16.04 23.55
N ASN A 646 -47.35 16.67 24.62
CA ASN A 646 -48.66 17.32 24.75
C ASN A 646 -48.62 18.83 25.06
N GLN A 647 -47.46 19.52 25.07
CA GLN A 647 -47.44 20.98 25.16
C GLN A 647 -47.42 21.62 23.77
N ALA A 648 -48.41 22.48 23.49
CA ALA A 648 -48.46 23.24 22.26
C ALA A 648 -47.32 24.28 22.25
N PRO A 649 -46.58 24.45 21.14
CA PRO A 649 -45.57 25.50 21.03
C PRO A 649 -46.23 26.89 21.16
N GLU A 650 -45.68 27.75 22.02
CA GLU A 650 -46.20 29.10 22.28
C GLU A 650 -45.26 30.21 21.81
N THR A 651 -43.96 29.92 21.73
CA THR A 651 -42.89 30.86 21.34
C THR A 651 -42.35 30.57 19.94
N SER A 652 -41.75 31.58 19.30
CA SER A 652 -41.15 31.43 17.97
C SER A 652 -40.12 30.30 17.92
N ASP A 653 -39.23 30.20 18.90
CA ASP A 653 -38.20 29.14 18.96
C ASP A 653 -38.79 27.74 19.15
N GLN A 654 -39.85 27.59 19.95
CA GLN A 654 -40.56 26.30 20.08
C GLN A 654 -41.23 25.88 18.77
N PHE A 655 -41.73 26.83 17.96
CA PHE A 655 -42.23 26.55 16.62
C PHE A 655 -41.08 26.18 15.64
N VAL A 656 -39.89 26.77 15.79
CA VAL A 656 -38.69 26.35 15.04
C VAL A 656 -38.28 24.93 15.39
N GLU A 657 -38.17 24.60 16.68
CA GLU A 657 -37.86 23.24 17.16
C GLU A 657 -38.89 22.23 16.65
N ARG A 658 -40.17 22.58 16.69
CA ARG A 658 -41.24 21.74 16.12
C ARG A 658 -41.07 21.55 14.61
N GLY A 659 -40.75 22.61 13.88
CA GLY A 659 -40.50 22.55 12.44
C GLY A 659 -39.32 21.64 12.08
N LEU A 660 -38.22 21.70 12.84
CA LEU A 660 -37.07 20.82 12.67
C LEU A 660 -37.42 19.35 12.98
N GLN A 661 -38.20 19.08 14.03
CA GLN A 661 -38.68 17.72 14.33
C GLN A 661 -39.60 17.16 13.23
N LEU A 662 -40.39 18.01 12.57
CA LEU A 662 -41.23 17.62 11.44
C LEU A 662 -40.39 17.34 10.19
N LEU A 663 -39.31 18.10 9.98
CA LEU A 663 -38.31 17.81 8.95
C LEU A 663 -37.66 16.44 9.13
N ASP A 664 -37.28 16.08 10.37
CA ASP A 664 -36.70 14.77 10.67
C ASP A 664 -37.67 13.61 10.39
N ARG A 665 -38.98 13.89 10.40
CA ARG A 665 -40.05 12.95 10.05
C ARG A 665 -40.44 13.01 8.57
N ASN A 666 -39.71 13.78 7.77
CA ASN A 666 -39.98 14.04 6.35
C ASN A 666 -41.33 14.70 6.06
N ASP A 667 -41.93 15.38 7.06
CA ASP A 667 -43.16 16.17 6.90
C ASP A 667 -42.80 17.61 6.51
N LEU A 668 -42.51 17.80 5.22
CA LEU A 668 -42.07 19.08 4.68
C LEU A 668 -43.16 20.17 4.75
N ASP A 669 -44.42 19.80 4.57
CA ASP A 669 -45.54 20.75 4.64
C ASP A 669 -45.84 21.16 6.09
N GLY A 670 -45.81 20.21 7.02
CA GLY A 670 -45.91 20.49 8.45
C GLY A 670 -44.75 21.34 8.96
N ALA A 671 -43.52 21.08 8.49
CA ALA A 671 -42.36 21.90 8.83
C ALA A 671 -42.50 23.35 8.33
N VAL A 672 -42.92 23.56 7.07
CA VAL A 672 -43.19 24.90 6.53
C VAL A 672 -44.28 25.61 7.34
N ALA A 673 -45.35 24.90 7.72
CA ALA A 673 -46.41 25.47 8.55
C ALA A 673 -45.90 25.89 9.94
N ALA A 674 -45.02 25.08 10.56
CA ALA A 674 -44.40 25.40 11.83
C ALA A 674 -43.45 26.61 11.74
N PHE A 675 -42.63 26.71 10.67
CA PHE A 675 -41.78 27.89 10.46
C PHE A 675 -42.59 29.14 10.13
N ASN A 676 -43.71 29.02 9.40
CA ASN A 676 -44.63 30.14 9.21
C ASN A 676 -45.21 30.62 10.55
N ALA A 677 -45.64 29.69 11.42
CA ALA A 677 -46.11 30.04 12.76
C ALA A 677 -44.99 30.68 13.61
N ALA A 678 -43.74 30.22 13.51
CA ALA A 678 -42.59 30.87 14.15
C ALA A 678 -42.43 32.33 13.70
N LEU A 679 -42.56 32.58 12.39
CA LEU A 679 -42.43 33.92 11.79
C LEU A 679 -43.64 34.83 12.02
N GLU A 680 -44.82 34.28 12.28
CA GLU A 680 -45.98 35.05 12.76
C GLU A 680 -45.78 35.53 14.20
N ARG A 681 -45.08 34.76 15.04
CA ARG A 681 -44.75 35.16 16.43
C ARG A 681 -43.56 36.09 16.51
N ASP A 682 -42.53 35.84 15.71
CA ASP A 682 -41.38 36.72 15.57
C ASP A 682 -40.95 36.79 14.09
N PRO A 683 -41.34 37.86 13.36
CA PRO A 683 -40.90 38.08 11.98
C PRO A 683 -39.38 38.27 11.82
N ARG A 684 -38.64 38.43 12.93
CA ARG A 684 -37.19 38.64 12.97
C ARG A 684 -36.41 37.37 13.36
N ASN A 685 -37.07 36.21 13.45
CA ASN A 685 -36.40 34.95 13.74
C ASN A 685 -35.61 34.48 12.50
N ALA A 686 -34.28 34.67 12.55
CA ALA A 686 -33.38 34.34 11.44
C ALA A 686 -33.32 32.83 11.16
N ASP A 687 -33.42 31.99 12.18
CA ASP A 687 -33.41 30.53 12.05
C ASP A 687 -34.68 30.02 11.35
N ALA A 688 -35.85 30.59 11.68
CA ALA A 688 -37.11 30.25 11.02
C ALA A 688 -37.10 30.65 9.53
N LEU A 689 -36.54 31.82 9.18
CA LEU A 689 -36.35 32.25 7.79
C LEU A 689 -35.38 31.32 7.06
N ALA A 690 -34.24 30.98 7.67
CA ALA A 690 -33.24 30.12 7.05
C ALA A 690 -33.75 28.68 6.87
N ALA A 691 -34.46 28.11 7.85
CA ALA A 691 -35.05 26.78 7.77
C ALA A 691 -36.16 26.68 6.73
N ARG A 692 -37.03 27.69 6.62
CA ARG A 692 -38.04 27.74 5.55
C ARG A 692 -37.40 27.92 4.17
N GLY A 693 -36.38 28.76 4.06
CA GLY A 693 -35.59 28.96 2.84
C GLY A 693 -34.92 27.67 2.36
N PHE A 694 -34.40 26.83 3.26
CA PHE A 694 -33.82 25.52 2.92
C PHE A 694 -34.85 24.59 2.28
N ILE A 695 -36.08 24.54 2.81
CA ILE A 695 -37.15 23.72 2.23
C ILE A 695 -37.53 24.23 0.83
N PHE A 696 -37.60 25.54 0.62
CA PHE A 696 -37.85 26.11 -0.71
C PHE A 696 -36.73 25.75 -1.70
N ALA A 697 -35.46 25.77 -1.26
CA ALA A 697 -34.34 25.33 -2.10
C ALA A 697 -34.45 23.84 -2.46
N TRP A 698 -34.85 22.99 -1.51
CA TRP A 698 -35.08 21.56 -1.75
C TRP A 698 -36.22 21.31 -2.74
N ARG A 699 -37.28 22.13 -2.69
CA ARG A 699 -38.40 22.13 -3.64
C ARG A 699 -38.08 22.80 -4.99
N LYS A 700 -36.85 23.30 -5.16
CA LYS A 700 -36.40 24.06 -6.34
C LYS A 700 -37.13 25.39 -6.57
N ASP A 701 -37.79 25.94 -5.56
CA ASP A 701 -38.28 27.32 -5.57
C ASP A 701 -37.14 28.26 -5.12
N PHE A 702 -36.17 28.44 -6.01
CA PHE A 702 -34.97 29.23 -5.73
C PHE A 702 -35.29 30.71 -5.46
N ALA A 703 -36.38 31.22 -6.03
CA ALA A 703 -36.83 32.60 -5.80
C ALA A 703 -37.31 32.81 -4.37
N ALA A 704 -38.15 31.90 -3.85
CA ALA A 704 -38.61 31.96 -2.47
C ALA A 704 -37.48 31.70 -1.47
N ALA A 705 -36.58 30.74 -1.76
CA ALA A 705 -35.40 30.45 -0.94
C ALA A 705 -34.48 31.66 -0.81
N THR A 706 -34.16 32.31 -1.94
CA THR A 706 -33.28 33.50 -1.97
C THR A 706 -33.86 34.66 -1.19
N ARG A 707 -35.18 34.88 -1.28
CA ARG A 707 -35.87 35.92 -0.50
C ARG A 707 -35.72 35.68 1.00
N ASP A 708 -35.99 34.47 1.47
CA ASP A 708 -35.91 34.13 2.89
C ASP A 708 -34.47 34.16 3.41
N PHE A 709 -33.49 33.69 2.62
CA PHE A 709 -32.08 33.79 2.97
C PHE A 709 -31.56 35.23 3.02
N ASN A 710 -32.05 36.12 2.15
CA ASN A 710 -31.67 37.54 2.20
C ASN A 710 -32.28 38.24 3.42
N ALA A 711 -33.52 37.90 3.77
CA ALA A 711 -34.15 38.40 4.99
C ALA A 711 -33.40 37.91 6.25
N ALA A 712 -33.04 36.62 6.31
CA ALA A 712 -32.24 36.06 7.40
C ALA A 712 -30.87 36.73 7.51
N ALA A 713 -30.18 36.96 6.38
CA ALA A 713 -28.85 37.58 6.36
C ALA A 713 -28.82 39.03 6.84
N VAL A 714 -29.92 39.78 6.70
CA VAL A 714 -30.04 41.15 7.23
C VAL A 714 -30.17 41.13 8.76
N LEU A 715 -30.77 40.08 9.31
CA LEU A 715 -31.02 39.94 10.74
C LEU A 715 -29.82 39.35 11.47
N ASP A 716 -29.22 38.30 10.91
CA ASP A 716 -28.01 37.66 11.40
C ASP A 716 -27.15 37.17 10.21
N PRO A 717 -26.16 37.98 9.78
CA PRO A 717 -25.27 37.65 8.68
C PRO A 717 -24.37 36.43 8.94
N ASP A 718 -24.15 36.10 10.22
CA ASP A 718 -23.24 35.04 10.67
C ASP A 718 -23.99 33.79 11.14
N ASN A 719 -25.32 33.76 10.98
CA ASN A 719 -26.15 32.60 11.27
C ASN A 719 -25.65 31.36 10.51
N THR A 720 -25.15 30.36 11.24
CA THR A 720 -24.56 29.15 10.67
C THR A 720 -25.57 28.35 9.83
N TYR A 721 -26.82 28.29 10.28
CA TYR A 721 -27.89 27.58 9.57
C TYR A 721 -28.15 28.22 8.20
N LEU A 722 -28.10 29.56 8.12
CA LEU A 722 -28.18 30.32 6.88
C LEU A 722 -26.98 30.07 5.95
N VAL A 723 -25.74 30.10 6.47
CA VAL A 723 -24.54 29.86 5.65
C VAL A 723 -24.56 28.45 5.06
N ARG A 724 -24.95 27.45 5.86
CA ARG A 724 -25.17 26.06 5.42
C ARG A 724 -26.24 25.97 4.34
N SER A 725 -27.38 26.61 4.55
CA SER A 725 -28.52 26.58 3.62
C SER A 725 -28.20 27.27 2.29
N ARG A 726 -27.37 28.33 2.31
CA ARG A 726 -26.83 28.96 1.10
C ARG A 726 -25.84 28.06 0.35
N GLY A 727 -25.04 27.27 1.07
CA GLY A 727 -24.18 26.25 0.45
C GLY A 727 -24.99 25.20 -0.30
N TYR A 728 -26.08 24.72 0.30
CA TYR A 728 -26.99 23.78 -0.36
C TYR A 728 -27.68 24.40 -1.58
N LEU A 729 -28.18 25.64 -1.48
CA LEU A 729 -28.79 26.34 -2.61
C LEU A 729 -27.79 26.48 -3.77
N ALA A 730 -26.54 26.89 -3.50
CA ALA A 730 -25.51 26.98 -4.52
C ALA A 730 -25.22 25.63 -5.20
N TYR A 731 -25.20 24.54 -4.43
CA TYR A 731 -25.08 23.19 -5.00
C TYR A 731 -26.29 22.85 -5.88
N ALA A 732 -27.51 23.11 -5.42
CA ALA A 732 -28.76 22.82 -6.14
C ALA A 732 -28.92 23.64 -7.44
N GLU A 733 -28.34 24.84 -7.50
CA GLU A 733 -28.28 25.72 -8.68
C GLU A 733 -27.14 25.35 -9.65
N GLY A 734 -26.34 24.33 -9.34
CA GLY A 734 -25.21 23.92 -10.19
C GLY A 734 -24.00 24.84 -10.09
N ARG A 735 -23.78 25.49 -8.95
CA ARG A 735 -22.64 26.38 -8.67
C ARG A 735 -21.69 25.75 -7.64
N PRO A 736 -20.92 24.70 -8.00
CA PRO A 736 -20.13 23.93 -7.04
C PRO A 736 -18.99 24.73 -6.40
N ALA A 737 -18.41 25.73 -7.08
CA ALA A 737 -17.38 26.59 -6.49
C ALA A 737 -17.94 27.47 -5.35
N ASP A 738 -19.15 28.02 -5.54
CA ASP A 738 -19.84 28.79 -4.50
C ASP A 738 -20.24 27.90 -3.33
N ALA A 739 -20.78 26.71 -3.62
CA ALA A 739 -21.13 25.72 -2.61
C ALA A 739 -19.92 25.30 -1.76
N LEU A 740 -18.77 25.06 -2.41
CA LEU A 740 -17.53 24.72 -1.70
C LEU A 740 -17.13 25.82 -0.72
N ARG A 741 -17.22 27.09 -1.13
CA ARG A 741 -16.89 28.23 -0.27
C ARG A 741 -17.80 28.30 0.94
N TYR A 742 -19.11 28.14 0.76
CA TYR A 742 -20.07 28.16 1.87
C TYR A 742 -19.88 26.99 2.82
N PHE A 743 -19.75 25.75 2.31
CA PHE A 743 -19.54 24.58 3.17
C PHE A 743 -18.17 24.61 3.86
N SER A 744 -17.13 25.11 3.20
CA SER A 744 -15.81 25.26 3.85
C SER A 744 -15.85 26.30 4.96
N ARG A 745 -16.54 27.43 4.77
CA ARG A 745 -16.75 28.41 5.84
C ARG A 745 -17.45 27.80 7.05
N VAL A 746 -18.49 26.98 6.83
CA VAL A 746 -19.18 26.30 7.95
C VAL A 746 -18.25 25.31 8.64
N LEU A 747 -17.42 24.57 7.90
CA LEU A 747 -16.48 23.60 8.46
C LEU A 747 -15.20 24.23 9.04
N GLU A 748 -14.91 25.50 8.77
CA GLU A 748 -13.90 26.28 9.50
C GLU A 748 -14.36 26.59 10.92
N GLU A 749 -15.66 26.79 11.12
CA GLU A 749 -16.25 27.12 12.43
C GLU A 749 -16.78 25.88 13.17
N PHE A 750 -17.31 24.90 12.43
CA PHE A 750 -17.84 23.63 12.92
C PHE A 750 -17.21 22.46 12.15
N PRO A 751 -15.93 22.13 12.41
CA PRO A 751 -15.21 21.08 11.67
C PRO A 751 -15.93 19.72 11.67
N ASP A 752 -16.74 19.44 12.70
CA ASP A 752 -17.46 18.18 12.92
C ASP A 752 -18.91 18.17 12.40
N ASP A 753 -19.37 19.18 11.64
CA ASP A 753 -20.68 19.10 10.98
C ASP A 753 -20.61 18.10 9.82
N ASP A 754 -20.79 16.82 10.14
CA ASP A 754 -20.77 15.72 9.16
C ASP A 754 -21.87 15.84 8.10
N THR A 755 -22.96 16.56 8.38
CA THR A 755 -23.95 16.81 7.34
C THR A 755 -23.38 17.75 6.27
N VAL A 756 -22.71 18.82 6.69
CA VAL A 756 -22.02 19.76 5.79
C VAL A 756 -20.82 19.10 5.11
N ARG A 757 -20.08 18.25 5.83
CA ARG A 757 -18.99 17.42 5.28
C ARG A 757 -19.51 16.51 4.16
N GLY A 758 -20.65 15.86 4.38
CA GLY A 758 -21.34 15.05 3.38
C GLY A 758 -21.73 15.87 2.14
N TRP A 759 -22.35 17.05 2.32
CA TRP A 759 -22.66 17.95 1.21
C TRP A 759 -21.41 18.43 0.46
N ARG A 760 -20.31 18.70 1.18
CA ARG A 760 -19.02 19.07 0.58
C ARG A 760 -18.40 17.91 -0.20
N ALA A 761 -18.61 16.65 0.20
CA ALA A 761 -18.20 15.47 -0.56
C ALA A 761 -18.86 15.42 -1.95
N PHE A 762 -20.17 15.73 -2.03
CA PHE A 762 -20.87 15.85 -3.31
C PHE A 762 -20.28 16.98 -4.17
N VAL A 763 -19.96 18.13 -3.56
CA VAL A 763 -19.32 19.25 -4.26
C VAL A 763 -17.93 18.88 -4.79
N TYR A 764 -17.11 18.17 -4.00
CA TYR A 764 -15.79 17.71 -4.45
C TYR A 764 -15.89 16.74 -5.63
N ARG A 765 -16.91 15.87 -5.67
CA ARG A 765 -17.18 15.02 -6.84
C ARG A 765 -17.44 15.87 -8.09
N ASP A 766 -18.27 16.90 -7.99
CA ASP A 766 -18.62 17.76 -9.14
C ASP A 766 -17.46 18.61 -9.62
N LEU A 767 -16.53 18.95 -8.73
CA LEU A 767 -15.28 19.60 -9.08
C LEU A 767 -14.21 18.63 -9.60
N GLY A 768 -14.51 17.33 -9.70
CA GLY A 768 -13.57 16.28 -10.13
C GLY A 768 -12.50 15.91 -9.09
N ASN A 769 -12.59 16.41 -7.86
CA ASN A 769 -11.68 16.09 -6.77
C ASN A 769 -12.13 14.80 -6.06
N TYR A 770 -11.94 13.66 -6.73
CA TYR A 770 -12.40 12.35 -6.25
C TYR A 770 -11.74 11.90 -4.95
N GLU A 771 -10.49 12.29 -4.71
CA GLU A 771 -9.79 11.92 -3.48
C GLU A 771 -10.39 12.64 -2.27
N ALA A 772 -10.63 13.95 -2.38
CA ALA A 772 -11.30 14.71 -1.32
C ALA A 772 -12.75 14.23 -1.12
N ALA A 773 -13.48 13.98 -2.21
CA ALA A 773 -14.84 13.46 -2.14
C ALA A 773 -14.91 12.11 -1.39
N LEU A 774 -14.00 11.17 -1.68
CA LEU A 774 -13.94 9.89 -0.97
C LEU A 774 -13.59 10.05 0.50
N ARG A 775 -12.58 10.86 0.84
CA ARG A 775 -12.20 11.09 2.25
C ARG A 775 -13.36 11.65 3.07
N GLU A 776 -14.03 12.68 2.54
CA GLU A 776 -15.15 13.34 3.23
C GLU A 776 -16.36 12.39 3.35
N ALA A 777 -16.68 11.63 2.31
CA ALA A 777 -17.74 10.62 2.34
C ALA A 777 -17.42 9.44 3.27
N ASP A 778 -16.17 9.01 3.37
CA ASP A 778 -15.72 7.95 4.28
C ASP A 778 -15.86 8.37 5.75
N LEU A 779 -15.54 9.62 6.06
CA LEU A 779 -15.76 10.18 7.39
C LEU A 779 -17.26 10.26 7.69
N THR A 780 -18.04 10.81 6.76
CA THR A 780 -19.47 11.04 6.95
C THR A 780 -20.28 9.74 7.04
N THR A 781 -19.93 8.69 6.29
CA THR A 781 -20.64 7.39 6.36
C THR A 781 -20.42 6.63 7.66
N LYS A 782 -19.40 6.98 8.46
CA LYS A 782 -19.19 6.40 9.80
C LYS A 782 -20.16 6.98 10.82
N SER A 783 -20.40 8.28 10.77
CA SER A 783 -21.31 8.99 11.70
C SER A 783 -22.76 8.98 11.22
N LEU A 784 -22.99 9.05 9.92
CA LEU A 784 -24.31 9.04 9.28
C LEU A 784 -24.47 7.80 8.36
N PRO A 785 -24.40 6.57 8.88
CA PRO A 785 -24.47 5.34 8.08
C PRO A 785 -25.84 5.14 7.39
N ARG A 786 -26.85 5.92 7.77
CA ARG A 786 -28.18 5.89 7.15
C ARG A 786 -28.33 6.87 5.97
N TRP A 787 -27.31 7.62 5.60
CA TRP A 787 -27.38 8.48 4.42
C TRP A 787 -27.03 7.71 3.15
N SER A 788 -28.05 7.12 2.52
CA SER A 788 -27.91 6.20 1.38
C SER A 788 -27.13 6.78 0.20
N ASP A 789 -27.28 8.08 -0.08
CA ASP A 789 -26.65 8.75 -1.22
C ASP A 789 -25.11 8.77 -1.15
N LEU A 790 -24.52 8.72 0.06
CA LEU A 790 -23.07 8.70 0.21
C LEU A 790 -22.45 7.37 -0.24
N TYR A 791 -23.17 6.25 -0.09
CA TYR A 791 -22.75 4.96 -0.63
C TYR A 791 -22.77 4.98 -2.15
N THR A 792 -23.80 5.57 -2.74
CA THR A 792 -23.91 5.75 -4.20
C THR A 792 -22.83 6.69 -4.72
N LEU A 793 -22.52 7.77 -3.98
CA LEU A 793 -21.43 8.70 -4.29
C LEU A 793 -20.09 7.95 -4.35
N ARG A 794 -19.74 7.20 -3.30
CA ARG A 794 -18.49 6.42 -3.24
C ARG A 794 -18.44 5.35 -4.32
N ALA A 795 -19.52 4.60 -4.51
CA ALA A 795 -19.62 3.59 -5.56
C ALA A 795 -19.41 4.19 -6.96
N SER A 796 -19.98 5.37 -7.22
CA SER A 796 -19.79 6.07 -8.50
C SER A 796 -18.34 6.49 -8.73
N ILE A 797 -17.66 6.98 -7.70
CA ILE A 797 -16.24 7.36 -7.76
C ILE A 797 -15.36 6.12 -7.97
N HIS A 798 -15.62 5.03 -7.24
CA HIS A 798 -14.90 3.77 -7.44
C HIS A 798 -15.07 3.21 -8.85
N ARG A 799 -16.27 3.32 -9.43
CA ARG A 799 -16.51 2.96 -10.83
C ARG A 799 -15.68 3.82 -11.79
N LEU A 800 -15.73 5.15 -11.63
CA LEU A 800 -14.98 6.09 -12.48
C LEU A 800 -13.46 5.90 -12.36
N THR A 801 -12.98 5.41 -11.22
CA THR A 801 -11.55 5.16 -10.96
C THR A 801 -11.11 3.71 -11.23
N GLY A 802 -11.94 2.91 -11.91
CA GLY A 802 -11.59 1.55 -12.35
C GLY A 802 -11.55 0.50 -11.23
N LYS A 803 -12.31 0.70 -10.15
CA LYS A 803 -12.33 -0.17 -8.96
C LYS A 803 -13.74 -0.76 -8.71
N PRO A 804 -14.28 -1.60 -9.62
CA PRO A 804 -15.66 -2.09 -9.54
C PRO A 804 -15.96 -2.94 -8.30
N GLU A 805 -14.98 -3.67 -7.77
CA GLU A 805 -15.16 -4.47 -6.54
C GLU A 805 -15.39 -3.61 -5.30
N LEU A 806 -14.79 -2.42 -5.22
CA LEU A 806 -15.06 -1.47 -4.14
C LEU A 806 -16.45 -0.87 -4.29
N ALA A 807 -16.89 -0.57 -5.52
CA ALA A 807 -18.26 -0.13 -5.76
C ALA A 807 -19.27 -1.21 -5.31
N ILE A 808 -19.03 -2.48 -5.62
CA ILE A 808 -19.88 -3.60 -5.17
C ILE A 808 -19.91 -3.72 -3.64
N ALA A 809 -18.81 -3.45 -2.95
CA ALA A 809 -18.76 -3.46 -1.48
C ALA A 809 -19.70 -2.41 -0.86
N GLU A 810 -19.85 -1.24 -1.50
CA GLU A 810 -20.79 -0.19 -1.04
C GLU A 810 -22.24 -0.68 -1.07
N ALA A 811 -22.64 -1.49 -2.06
CA ALA A 811 -24.00 -2.07 -2.13
C ALA A 811 -24.31 -2.94 -0.90
N ARG A 812 -23.33 -3.75 -0.46
CA ARG A 812 -23.46 -4.59 0.74
C ARG A 812 -23.54 -3.75 2.00
N ALA A 813 -22.71 -2.71 2.09
CA ALA A 813 -22.70 -1.81 3.23
C ALA A 813 -24.02 -1.03 3.36
N LEU A 814 -24.57 -0.55 2.23
CA LEU A 814 -25.85 0.15 2.19
C LEU A 814 -27.01 -0.72 2.69
N VAL A 815 -27.14 -1.94 2.16
CA VAL A 815 -28.19 -2.88 2.58
C VAL A 815 -28.01 -3.30 4.04
N ALA A 816 -26.78 -3.48 4.51
CA ALA A 816 -26.51 -3.77 5.93
C ALA A 816 -26.90 -2.59 6.86
N ALA A 817 -26.70 -1.34 6.41
CA ALA A 817 -27.08 -0.16 7.16
C ALA A 817 -28.61 0.06 7.21
N LYS A 818 -29.33 -0.38 6.16
CA LYS A 818 -30.78 -0.26 6.06
C LYS A 818 -31.47 -1.51 5.46
N PRO A 819 -31.52 -2.62 6.19
CA PRO A 819 -32.02 -3.90 5.67
C PRO A 819 -33.54 -3.96 5.44
N GLY A 820 -34.29 -2.92 5.83
CA GLY A 820 -35.74 -2.81 5.65
C GLY A 820 -36.18 -1.62 4.81
N ASP A 821 -35.25 -0.94 4.13
CA ASP A 821 -35.54 0.23 3.30
C ASP A 821 -35.55 -0.19 1.82
N GLY A 822 -36.71 -0.14 1.17
CA GLY A 822 -36.87 -0.53 -0.23
C GLY A 822 -36.01 0.31 -1.17
N GLN A 823 -35.83 1.60 -0.89
CA GLN A 823 -34.98 2.49 -1.67
C GLN A 823 -33.50 2.13 -1.52
N ALA A 824 -33.06 1.73 -0.33
CA ALA A 824 -31.69 1.26 -0.12
C ALA A 824 -31.38 -0.01 -0.94
N HIS A 825 -32.33 -0.94 -1.01
CA HIS A 825 -32.22 -2.13 -1.86
C HIS A 825 -32.23 -1.78 -3.37
N ALA A 826 -33.05 -0.83 -3.81
CA ALA A 826 -33.05 -0.37 -5.20
C ALA A 826 -31.73 0.31 -5.60
N LEU A 827 -31.18 1.16 -4.73
CA LEU A 827 -29.86 1.78 -4.92
C LEU A 827 -28.75 0.72 -4.96
N ALA A 828 -28.78 -0.26 -4.07
CA ALA A 828 -27.84 -1.38 -4.08
C ALA A 828 -27.93 -2.21 -5.38
N ALA A 829 -29.15 -2.45 -5.89
CA ALA A 829 -29.35 -3.13 -7.17
C ALA A 829 -28.68 -2.38 -8.33
N ASN A 830 -28.79 -1.05 -8.34
CA ASN A 830 -28.12 -0.21 -9.33
C ASN A 830 -26.59 -0.27 -9.23
N ILE A 831 -26.04 -0.30 -8.02
CA ILE A 831 -24.60 -0.47 -7.80
C ILE A 831 -24.13 -1.86 -8.27
N TYR A 832 -24.85 -2.93 -7.95
CA TYR A 832 -24.55 -4.28 -8.44
C TYR A 832 -24.62 -4.37 -9.97
N ARG A 833 -25.59 -3.68 -10.60
CA ARG A 833 -25.71 -3.59 -12.06
C ARG A 833 -24.46 -2.95 -12.67
N TRP A 834 -23.98 -1.84 -12.10
CA TRP A 834 -22.74 -1.19 -12.56
C TRP A 834 -21.50 -2.07 -12.40
N GLY A 835 -21.47 -2.92 -11.37
CA GLY A 835 -20.41 -3.89 -11.13
C GLY A 835 -20.50 -5.18 -11.96
N GLY A 836 -21.45 -5.30 -12.90
CA GLY A 836 -21.65 -6.50 -13.71
C GLY A 836 -22.27 -7.69 -12.96
N ARG A 837 -22.77 -7.48 -11.75
CA ARG A 837 -23.35 -8.51 -10.87
C ARG A 837 -24.86 -8.59 -11.05
N ARG A 838 -25.29 -8.95 -12.26
CA ARG A 838 -26.70 -8.91 -12.66
C ARG A 838 -27.62 -9.75 -11.77
N GLU A 839 -27.21 -10.95 -11.38
CA GLU A 839 -28.03 -11.81 -10.50
C GLU A 839 -28.20 -11.19 -9.10
N ASP A 840 -27.19 -10.49 -8.59
CA ASP A 840 -27.29 -9.80 -7.29
C ASP A 840 -28.21 -8.58 -7.41
N ALA A 841 -28.09 -7.83 -8.51
CA ALA A 841 -28.99 -6.73 -8.82
C ALA A 841 -30.46 -7.17 -8.90
N LEU A 842 -30.75 -8.31 -9.55
CA LEU A 842 -32.11 -8.87 -9.61
C LEU A 842 -32.66 -9.27 -8.24
N ARG A 843 -31.81 -9.79 -7.35
CA ARG A 843 -32.23 -10.13 -5.98
C ARG A 843 -32.56 -8.88 -5.16
N GLU A 844 -31.68 -7.88 -5.17
CA GLU A 844 -31.91 -6.66 -4.39
C GLU A 844 -33.10 -5.86 -4.90
N ILE A 845 -33.29 -5.71 -6.22
CA ILE A 845 -34.49 -5.02 -6.74
C ILE A 845 -35.77 -5.84 -6.48
N GLY A 846 -35.67 -7.17 -6.45
CA GLY A 846 -36.76 -8.03 -6.00
C GLY A 846 -37.14 -7.73 -4.54
N ARG A 847 -36.14 -7.57 -3.67
CA ARG A 847 -36.34 -7.21 -2.27
C ARG A 847 -36.95 -5.82 -2.09
N ALA A 848 -36.52 -4.84 -2.89
CA ALA A 848 -37.12 -3.51 -2.92
C ALA A 848 -38.63 -3.58 -3.21
N ILE A 849 -39.03 -4.35 -4.23
CA ILE A 849 -40.44 -4.55 -4.62
C ILE A 849 -41.24 -5.29 -3.54
N GLU A 850 -40.62 -6.24 -2.82
CA GLU A 850 -41.27 -6.93 -1.68
C GLU A 850 -41.55 -5.99 -0.51
N ILE A 851 -40.65 -5.04 -0.25
CA ILE A 851 -40.78 -4.05 0.82
C ILE A 851 -41.84 -3.01 0.42
N GLU A 852 -41.69 -2.42 -0.77
CA GLU A 852 -42.60 -1.42 -1.30
C GLU A 852 -42.66 -1.51 -2.84
N PRO A 853 -43.78 -1.96 -3.43
CA PRO A 853 -43.92 -2.01 -4.87
C PRO A 853 -44.16 -0.62 -5.45
N THR A 854 -43.18 -0.08 -6.19
CA THR A 854 -43.28 1.18 -6.93
C THR A 854 -43.14 0.94 -8.43
N ALA A 855 -43.69 1.85 -9.26
CA ALA A 855 -43.52 1.76 -10.71
C ALA A 855 -42.02 1.76 -11.10
N ASP A 856 -41.23 2.63 -10.47
CA ASP A 856 -39.79 2.77 -10.73
C ASP A 856 -39.01 1.50 -10.41
N PHE A 857 -39.33 0.78 -9.32
CA PHE A 857 -38.61 -0.46 -9.00
C PHE A 857 -38.89 -1.58 -10.00
N TYR A 858 -40.11 -1.65 -10.55
CA TYR A 858 -40.40 -2.58 -11.65
C TYR A 858 -39.63 -2.21 -12.92
N LEU A 859 -39.51 -0.92 -13.23
CA LEU A 859 -38.73 -0.45 -14.39
C LEU A 859 -37.23 -0.69 -14.22
N ASP A 860 -36.69 -0.48 -13.03
CA ASP A 860 -35.31 -0.83 -12.69
C ASP A 860 -35.06 -2.33 -12.89
N ARG A 861 -35.98 -3.18 -12.41
CA ARG A 861 -35.90 -4.64 -12.62
C ARG A 861 -35.99 -5.01 -14.09
N MET A 862 -36.88 -4.37 -14.86
CA MET A 862 -36.99 -4.54 -16.31
C MET A 862 -35.66 -4.24 -17.01
N GLY A 863 -34.98 -3.17 -16.61
CA GLY A 863 -33.66 -2.78 -17.13
C GLY A 863 -32.53 -3.76 -16.76
N ILE A 864 -32.59 -4.36 -15.57
CA ILE A 864 -31.59 -5.34 -15.11
C ILE A 864 -31.77 -6.71 -15.82
N ARG A 865 -32.99 -7.07 -16.23
CA ARG A 865 -33.26 -8.33 -16.94
C ARG A 865 -32.50 -8.43 -18.26
N GLY A 866 -32.15 -9.66 -18.62
CA GLY A 866 -31.41 -9.95 -19.84
C GLY A 866 -32.25 -9.76 -21.08
N ARG A 867 -31.60 -9.50 -22.21
CA ARG A 867 -32.30 -9.35 -23.51
C ARG A 867 -33.19 -10.55 -23.85
N ALA A 868 -32.79 -11.77 -23.49
CA ALA A 868 -33.56 -12.98 -23.73
C ALA A 868 -34.82 -13.13 -22.86
N ASP A 869 -34.91 -12.44 -21.72
CA ASP A 869 -36.07 -12.51 -20.81
C ASP A 869 -37.17 -11.53 -21.22
N VAL A 870 -37.70 -11.73 -22.43
CA VAL A 870 -38.77 -10.89 -23.00
C VAL A 870 -40.02 -10.95 -22.12
N ALA A 871 -40.41 -12.14 -21.67
CA ALA A 871 -41.60 -12.34 -20.86
C ALA A 871 -41.51 -11.61 -19.51
N GLY A 872 -40.39 -11.73 -18.79
CA GLY A 872 -40.19 -11.05 -17.51
C GLY A 872 -40.16 -9.53 -17.66
N LYS A 873 -39.55 -9.02 -18.74
CA LYS A 873 -39.53 -7.57 -19.01
C LYS A 873 -40.92 -6.99 -19.29
N LEU A 874 -41.72 -7.68 -20.11
CA LEU A 874 -43.10 -7.25 -20.37
C LEU A 874 -43.96 -7.29 -19.10
N ALA A 875 -43.78 -8.32 -18.26
CA ALA A 875 -44.48 -8.42 -16.97
C ALA A 875 -44.14 -7.28 -16.01
N ASP A 876 -42.86 -6.85 -15.97
CA ASP A 876 -42.43 -5.71 -15.16
C ASP A 876 -43.01 -4.39 -15.68
N ALA A 877 -43.02 -4.17 -17.00
CA ALA A 877 -43.66 -2.99 -17.59
C ALA A 877 -45.17 -2.96 -17.29
N ASP A 878 -45.86 -4.10 -17.39
CA ASP A 878 -47.27 -4.22 -17.04
C ASP A 878 -47.53 -3.99 -15.55
N ALA A 879 -46.59 -4.37 -14.68
CA ALA A 879 -46.67 -4.07 -13.26
C ALA A 879 -46.51 -2.58 -12.96
N ALA A 880 -45.55 -1.91 -13.59
CA ALA A 880 -45.38 -0.47 -13.49
C ALA A 880 -46.63 0.28 -13.98
N LEU A 881 -47.21 -0.13 -15.11
CA LEU A 881 -48.43 0.47 -15.67
C LEU A 881 -49.70 0.23 -14.85
N ARG A 882 -49.73 -0.83 -14.02
CA ARG A 882 -50.81 -1.03 -13.05
C ARG A 882 -50.73 -0.04 -11.89
N ILE A 883 -49.51 0.34 -11.48
CA ILE A 883 -49.27 1.33 -10.42
C ILE A 883 -49.51 2.73 -10.96
N ASP A 884 -48.89 3.06 -12.09
CA ASP A 884 -49.06 4.34 -12.79
C ASP A 884 -49.38 4.12 -14.29
N PRO A 885 -50.68 4.16 -14.65
CA PRO A 885 -51.12 4.00 -16.04
C PRO A 885 -50.67 5.10 -17.01
N LYS A 886 -50.14 6.21 -16.51
CA LYS A 886 -49.61 7.33 -17.30
C LYS A 886 -48.08 7.37 -17.30
N ASN A 887 -47.41 6.38 -16.70
CA ASN A 887 -45.96 6.32 -16.69
C ASN A 887 -45.40 6.15 -18.11
N PHE A 888 -44.73 7.19 -18.61
CA PHE A 888 -44.17 7.22 -19.96
C PHE A 888 -43.08 6.14 -20.14
N GLU A 889 -42.16 6.03 -19.18
CA GLU A 889 -41.03 5.08 -19.24
C GLU A 889 -41.50 3.63 -19.32
N ALA A 890 -42.59 3.28 -18.63
CA ALA A 890 -43.19 1.96 -18.70
C ALA A 890 -43.79 1.65 -20.08
N TRP A 891 -44.51 2.61 -20.68
CA TRP A 891 -45.04 2.46 -22.04
C TRP A 891 -43.93 2.36 -23.08
N TYR A 892 -42.94 3.25 -23.00
CA TYR A 892 -41.80 3.29 -23.89
C TYR A 892 -40.97 2.00 -23.79
N GLY A 893 -40.59 1.61 -22.57
CA GLY A 893 -39.83 0.40 -22.30
C GLY A 893 -40.52 -0.87 -22.81
N LYS A 894 -41.85 -0.99 -22.62
CA LYS A 894 -42.64 -2.10 -23.16
C LYS A 894 -42.55 -2.19 -24.69
N ALA A 895 -42.67 -1.05 -25.38
CA ALA A 895 -42.58 -0.98 -26.83
C ALA A 895 -41.18 -1.36 -27.34
N ILE A 896 -40.12 -0.92 -26.67
CA ILE A 896 -38.73 -1.28 -27.03
C ILE A 896 -38.46 -2.79 -26.86
N VAL A 897 -39.01 -3.40 -25.82
CA VAL A 897 -38.91 -4.87 -25.61
C VAL A 897 -39.63 -5.62 -26.73
N GLN A 898 -40.81 -5.17 -27.14
CA GLN A 898 -41.55 -5.77 -28.25
C GLN A 898 -40.84 -5.61 -29.59
N ARG A 899 -40.25 -4.44 -29.87
CA ARG A 899 -39.40 -4.21 -31.04
C ARG A 899 -38.25 -5.21 -31.10
N SER A 900 -37.51 -5.34 -30.00
CA SER A 900 -36.35 -6.23 -29.91
C SER A 900 -36.73 -7.71 -30.05
N ALA A 901 -37.95 -8.08 -29.65
CA ALA A 901 -38.51 -9.41 -29.81
C ALA A 901 -39.13 -9.66 -31.20
N GLY A 902 -39.13 -8.68 -32.11
CA GLY A 902 -39.76 -8.76 -33.42
C GLY A 902 -41.30 -8.72 -33.40
N ASN A 903 -41.92 -8.41 -32.25
CA ASN A 903 -43.37 -8.32 -32.12
C ASN A 903 -43.87 -6.93 -32.54
N HIS A 904 -43.77 -6.62 -33.84
CA HIS A 904 -44.09 -5.31 -34.38
C HIS A 904 -45.59 -4.98 -34.26
N SER A 905 -46.47 -5.94 -34.50
CA SER A 905 -47.92 -5.74 -34.36
C SER A 905 -48.31 -5.46 -32.89
N GLY A 906 -47.74 -6.18 -31.92
CA GLY A 906 -47.95 -5.92 -30.50
C GLY A 906 -47.37 -4.58 -30.01
N MET A 907 -46.27 -4.13 -30.64
CA MET A 907 -45.70 -2.79 -30.42
C MET A 907 -46.66 -1.69 -30.88
N VAL A 908 -47.27 -1.84 -32.06
CA VAL A 908 -48.29 -0.91 -32.58
C VAL A 908 -49.49 -0.80 -31.61
N GLU A 909 -49.98 -1.92 -31.10
CA GLU A 909 -51.09 -1.95 -30.13
C GLU A 909 -50.73 -1.23 -28.83
N THR A 910 -49.54 -1.50 -28.31
CA THR A 910 -49.02 -0.93 -27.06
C THR A 910 -48.88 0.58 -27.17
N LEU A 911 -48.26 1.08 -28.24
CA LEU A 911 -48.09 2.52 -28.44
C LEU A 911 -49.41 3.24 -28.74
N SER A 912 -50.34 2.57 -29.42
CA SER A 912 -51.69 3.09 -29.60
C SER A 912 -52.45 3.19 -28.28
N ALA A 913 -52.23 2.27 -27.34
CA ALA A 913 -52.77 2.35 -25.99
C ALA A 913 -52.11 3.46 -25.17
N ALA A 914 -50.77 3.58 -25.25
CA ALA A 914 -50.01 4.64 -24.59
C ALA A 914 -50.49 6.03 -25.02
N LEU A 915 -50.69 6.27 -26.32
CA LEU A 915 -51.17 7.55 -26.85
C LEU A 915 -52.62 7.90 -26.48
N ARG A 916 -53.45 6.92 -26.08
CA ARG A 916 -54.76 7.20 -25.46
C ARG A 916 -54.62 7.72 -24.03
N LYS A 917 -53.57 7.32 -23.31
CA LYS A 917 -53.27 7.76 -21.94
C LYS A 917 -52.46 9.05 -21.91
N LEU A 918 -51.56 9.21 -22.88
CA LEU A 918 -50.63 10.32 -23.06
C LEU A 918 -50.83 10.95 -24.45
N PRO A 919 -51.98 11.62 -24.68
CA PRO A 919 -52.27 12.20 -25.98
C PRO A 919 -51.26 13.30 -26.33
N GLY A 920 -50.75 13.25 -27.57
CA GLY A 920 -49.83 14.27 -28.09
C GLY A 920 -48.38 14.12 -27.63
N ASN A 921 -48.01 13.03 -26.95
CA ASN A 921 -46.61 12.75 -26.64
C ASN A 921 -45.85 12.40 -27.93
N LEU A 922 -44.91 13.27 -28.30
CA LEU A 922 -44.17 13.20 -29.58
C LEU A 922 -43.35 11.90 -29.70
N ASP A 923 -42.63 11.50 -28.65
CA ASP A 923 -41.77 10.31 -28.67
C ASP A 923 -42.58 9.04 -28.92
N LEU A 924 -43.77 8.93 -28.30
CA LEU A 924 -44.68 7.80 -28.53
C LEU A 924 -45.29 7.82 -29.95
N ILE A 925 -45.52 8.99 -30.55
CA ILE A 925 -45.99 9.11 -31.93
C ILE A 925 -44.89 8.66 -32.89
N SER A 926 -43.66 9.17 -32.75
CA SER A 926 -42.51 8.79 -33.59
C SER A 926 -42.20 7.29 -33.48
N LEU A 927 -42.19 6.75 -32.26
CA LEU A 927 -41.95 5.33 -32.03
C LEU A 927 -43.06 4.43 -32.63
N ARG A 928 -44.31 4.92 -32.67
CA ARG A 928 -45.40 4.19 -33.34
C ARG A 928 -45.26 4.24 -34.86
N GLY A 929 -44.76 5.35 -35.41
CA GLY A 929 -44.34 5.45 -36.81
C GLY A 929 -43.33 4.37 -37.19
N GLN A 930 -42.30 4.16 -36.35
CA GLN A 930 -41.34 3.06 -36.53
C GLN A 930 -42.02 1.69 -36.47
N ALA A 931 -42.90 1.48 -35.48
CA ALA A 931 -43.62 0.23 -35.31
C ALA A 931 -44.48 -0.12 -36.55
N TYR A 932 -45.19 0.87 -37.11
CA TYR A 932 -45.96 0.69 -38.35
C TYR A 932 -45.07 0.30 -39.52
N PHE A 933 -43.90 0.94 -39.66
CA PHE A 933 -43.00 0.60 -40.76
C PHE A 933 -42.46 -0.84 -40.65
N LEU A 934 -42.02 -1.24 -39.45
CA LEU A 934 -41.55 -2.59 -39.15
C LEU A 934 -42.65 -3.66 -39.31
N ASP A 935 -43.91 -3.29 -39.12
CA ASP A 935 -45.11 -4.11 -39.37
C ASP A 935 -45.53 -4.12 -40.86
N GLY A 936 -44.80 -3.45 -41.75
CA GLY A 936 -45.07 -3.37 -43.20
C GLY A 936 -46.09 -2.29 -43.60
N ARG A 937 -46.54 -1.46 -42.65
CA ARG A 937 -47.60 -0.45 -42.79
C ARG A 937 -47.02 0.94 -43.08
N LYS A 938 -46.38 1.05 -44.25
CA LYS A 938 -45.59 2.25 -44.63
C LYS A 938 -46.39 3.55 -44.64
N GLN A 939 -47.66 3.53 -45.03
CA GLN A 939 -48.47 4.75 -45.13
C GLN A 939 -48.82 5.31 -43.75
N GLU A 940 -49.11 4.44 -42.79
CA GLU A 940 -49.34 4.83 -41.40
C GLU A 940 -48.06 5.34 -40.73
N ALA A 941 -46.92 4.72 -41.04
CA ALA A 941 -45.61 5.20 -40.57
C ALA A 941 -45.34 6.65 -40.99
N LEU A 942 -45.53 6.98 -42.28
CA LEU A 942 -45.33 8.33 -42.80
C LEU A 942 -46.27 9.36 -42.16
N ARG A 943 -47.51 8.96 -41.84
CA ARG A 943 -48.47 9.82 -41.14
C ARG A 943 -48.01 10.14 -39.71
N ASP A 944 -47.57 9.12 -38.97
CA ASP A 944 -47.11 9.31 -37.60
C ASP A 944 -45.83 10.18 -37.55
N PHE A 945 -44.86 9.99 -38.45
CA PHE A 945 -43.71 10.88 -38.53
C PHE A 945 -44.08 12.32 -38.89
N ALA A 946 -45.05 12.52 -39.79
CA ALA A 946 -45.56 13.86 -40.10
C ALA A 946 -46.27 14.49 -38.89
N MET A 947 -47.03 13.70 -38.11
CA MET A 947 -47.67 14.16 -36.88
C MET A 947 -46.64 14.52 -35.81
N ALA A 948 -45.61 13.70 -35.62
CA ALA A 948 -44.54 13.97 -34.67
C ALA A 948 -43.78 15.25 -35.05
N ARG A 949 -43.44 15.43 -36.33
CA ARG A 949 -42.84 16.66 -36.86
C ARG A 949 -43.71 17.89 -36.60
N ALA A 950 -45.02 17.78 -36.83
CA ALA A 950 -45.96 18.88 -36.58
C ALA A 950 -46.11 19.20 -35.08
N ALA A 951 -45.88 18.21 -34.21
CA ALA A 951 -45.90 18.38 -32.76
C ALA A 951 -44.57 18.93 -32.19
N ALA A 952 -43.48 18.90 -32.98
CA ALA A 952 -42.16 19.33 -32.55
C ALA A 952 -42.11 20.85 -32.33
N LYS A 953 -41.59 21.26 -31.17
CA LYS A 953 -41.46 22.68 -30.77
C LYS A 953 -40.01 23.07 -30.53
N THR A 954 -39.15 22.11 -30.20
CA THR A 954 -37.75 22.34 -29.85
C THR A 954 -36.80 21.77 -30.91
N ALA A 955 -35.53 22.15 -30.85
CA ALA A 955 -34.49 21.54 -31.68
C ALA A 955 -34.36 20.05 -31.36
N THR A 956 -34.43 19.70 -30.07
CA THR A 956 -34.44 18.32 -29.57
C THR A 956 -35.61 17.52 -30.14
N ASP A 957 -36.82 18.08 -30.16
CA ASP A 957 -38.00 17.39 -30.71
C ASP A 957 -37.81 17.04 -32.20
N LEU A 958 -37.28 17.99 -32.98
CA LEU A 958 -36.98 17.79 -34.41
C LEU A 958 -35.87 16.75 -34.61
N ASN A 959 -34.84 16.76 -33.75
CA ASN A 959 -33.79 15.75 -33.77
C ASN A 959 -34.33 14.35 -33.42
N THR A 960 -35.25 14.24 -32.46
CA THR A 960 -35.92 12.96 -32.14
C THR A 960 -36.65 12.41 -33.36
N VAL A 961 -37.44 13.26 -34.06
CA VAL A 961 -38.13 12.84 -35.29
C VAL A 961 -37.12 12.41 -36.37
N CYS A 962 -36.02 13.17 -36.54
CA CYS A 962 -34.95 12.80 -37.46
C CYS A 962 -34.36 11.42 -37.13
N TRP A 963 -33.94 11.21 -35.89
CA TRP A 963 -33.28 9.99 -35.43
C TRP A 963 -34.18 8.76 -35.56
N ASP A 964 -35.42 8.88 -35.11
CA ASP A 964 -36.38 7.77 -35.15
C ASP A 964 -36.73 7.36 -36.58
N ASN A 965 -36.85 8.33 -37.49
CA ASN A 965 -37.07 8.07 -38.91
C ASN A 965 -35.82 7.45 -39.57
N ALA A 966 -34.63 7.93 -39.22
CA ALA A 966 -33.35 7.44 -39.74
C ALA A 966 -33.05 5.99 -39.32
N THR A 967 -33.22 5.67 -38.05
CA THR A 967 -32.92 4.32 -37.51
C THR A 967 -33.89 3.27 -38.04
N ALA A 968 -35.15 3.65 -38.33
CA ALA A 968 -36.13 2.77 -38.96
C ALA A 968 -36.04 2.73 -40.50
N ASP A 969 -35.20 3.57 -41.12
CA ASP A 969 -34.97 3.61 -42.58
C ASP A 969 -36.25 3.87 -43.40
N VAL A 970 -37.12 4.77 -42.92
CA VAL A 970 -38.45 5.00 -43.50
C VAL A 970 -38.42 6.05 -44.62
N ASP A 971 -38.00 7.27 -44.31
CA ASP A 971 -37.91 8.42 -45.21
C ASP A 971 -36.65 9.26 -44.87
N LEU A 972 -35.50 8.80 -45.36
CA LEU A 972 -34.20 9.43 -45.10
C LEU A 972 -34.12 10.90 -45.57
N PRO A 973 -34.68 11.30 -46.73
CA PRO A 973 -34.74 12.71 -47.12
C PRO A 973 -35.51 13.58 -46.11
N ALA A 974 -36.66 13.10 -45.62
CA ALA A 974 -37.43 13.84 -44.63
C ALA A 974 -36.69 13.88 -43.28
N ALA A 975 -36.05 12.78 -42.87
CA ALA A 975 -35.20 12.75 -41.68
C ALA A 975 -34.05 13.77 -41.79
N LEU A 976 -33.37 13.85 -42.94
CA LEU A 976 -32.30 14.81 -43.16
C LEU A 976 -32.79 16.26 -42.98
N ALA A 977 -33.96 16.59 -43.52
CA ALA A 977 -34.56 17.91 -43.35
C ALA A 977 -34.93 18.22 -41.89
N ASP A 978 -35.38 17.21 -41.14
CA ASP A 978 -35.68 17.36 -39.71
C ASP A 978 -34.42 17.64 -38.89
N CYS A 979 -33.32 16.94 -39.19
CA CYS A 979 -32.01 17.21 -38.59
C CYS A 979 -31.47 18.60 -38.96
N ASP A 980 -31.58 19.01 -40.22
CA ASP A 980 -31.18 20.36 -40.66
C ASP A 980 -32.00 21.45 -39.95
N ALA A 981 -33.30 21.22 -39.77
CA ALA A 981 -34.18 22.13 -39.03
C ALA A 981 -33.83 22.17 -37.53
N ALA A 982 -33.43 21.04 -36.94
CA ALA A 982 -32.94 20.99 -35.57
C ALA A 982 -31.64 21.81 -35.41
N ILE A 983 -30.66 21.62 -36.29
CA ILE A 983 -29.39 22.39 -36.31
C ILE A 983 -29.65 23.88 -36.53
N ALA A 984 -30.57 24.23 -37.43
CA ALA A 984 -30.90 25.64 -37.66
C ALA A 984 -31.51 26.32 -36.42
N LYS A 985 -32.19 25.53 -35.58
CA LYS A 985 -32.86 26.00 -34.36
C LYS A 985 -31.90 26.06 -33.17
N ASP A 986 -30.93 25.15 -33.11
CA ASP A 986 -29.83 25.15 -32.15
C ASP A 986 -28.54 24.64 -32.82
N PRO A 987 -27.71 25.55 -33.37
CA PRO A 987 -26.50 25.17 -34.10
C PRO A 987 -25.40 24.55 -33.23
N ASP A 988 -25.44 24.83 -31.93
CA ASP A 988 -24.42 24.42 -30.96
C ASP A 988 -24.79 23.08 -30.27
N ASP A 989 -25.98 22.52 -30.56
CA ASP A 989 -26.36 21.19 -30.09
C ASP A 989 -25.65 20.11 -30.90
N PHE A 990 -24.85 19.29 -30.21
CA PHE A 990 -24.12 18.16 -30.78
C PHE A 990 -25.04 17.10 -31.41
N ALA A 991 -26.18 16.80 -30.77
CA ALA A 991 -26.98 15.61 -31.11
C ALA A 991 -27.58 15.67 -32.54
N PRO A 992 -28.11 16.81 -33.01
CA PRO A 992 -28.53 16.99 -34.40
C PRO A 992 -27.42 16.77 -35.44
N HIS A 993 -26.18 17.18 -35.16
CA HIS A 993 -25.05 16.98 -36.09
C HIS A 993 -24.67 15.50 -36.23
N ASP A 994 -24.68 14.76 -35.12
CA ASP A 994 -24.43 13.31 -35.14
C ASP A 994 -25.55 12.53 -35.86
N SER A 995 -26.82 12.79 -35.51
CA SER A 995 -27.98 12.20 -36.19
C SER A 995 -27.95 12.46 -37.71
N ARG A 996 -27.61 13.69 -38.11
CA ARG A 996 -27.48 14.07 -39.53
C ARG A 996 -26.41 13.24 -40.23
N ALA A 997 -25.25 13.04 -39.59
CA ALA A 997 -24.17 12.23 -40.14
C ALA A 997 -24.60 10.76 -40.32
N VAL A 998 -25.40 10.21 -39.39
CA VAL A 998 -26.00 8.88 -39.51
C VAL A 998 -26.98 8.79 -40.68
N VAL A 999 -27.83 9.81 -40.90
CA VAL A 999 -28.73 9.87 -42.06
C VAL A 999 -27.93 9.86 -43.36
N LEU A 1000 -26.88 10.69 -43.46
CA LEU A 1000 -26.01 10.75 -44.64
C LEU A 1000 -25.29 9.43 -44.89
N LEU A 1001 -24.86 8.74 -43.82
CA LEU A 1001 -24.25 7.42 -43.91
C LEU A 1001 -25.23 6.36 -44.46
N LYS A 1002 -26.50 6.38 -44.03
CA LYS A 1002 -27.56 5.51 -44.55
C LYS A 1002 -27.90 5.80 -46.01
N MET A 1003 -27.87 7.07 -46.40
CA MET A 1003 -28.05 7.50 -47.80
C MET A 1003 -26.84 7.16 -48.70
N GLY A 1004 -25.74 6.64 -48.14
CA GLY A 1004 -24.52 6.33 -48.89
C GLY A 1004 -23.65 7.55 -49.24
N ARG A 1005 -23.96 8.73 -48.67
CA ARG A 1005 -23.19 9.97 -48.85
C ARG A 1005 -21.99 9.99 -47.91
N LEU A 1006 -21.01 9.11 -48.18
CA LEU A 1006 -19.93 8.79 -47.24
C LEU A 1006 -19.05 9.98 -46.87
N ASP A 1007 -18.71 10.86 -47.83
CA ASP A 1007 -17.87 12.03 -47.55
C ASP A 1007 -18.58 13.06 -46.66
N ASP A 1008 -19.87 13.30 -46.94
CA ASP A 1008 -20.70 14.19 -46.13
C ASP A 1008 -20.93 13.61 -44.72
N ALA A 1009 -21.08 12.29 -44.61
CA ALA A 1009 -21.20 11.61 -43.33
C ALA A 1009 -19.92 11.75 -42.50
N ILE A 1010 -18.74 11.56 -43.11
CA ILE A 1010 -17.45 11.75 -42.43
C ILE A 1010 -17.30 13.19 -41.95
N ALA A 1011 -17.60 14.18 -42.80
CA ALA A 1011 -17.53 15.59 -42.40
C ALA A 1011 -18.53 15.92 -41.27
N GLY A 1012 -19.72 15.32 -41.30
CA GLY A 1012 -20.71 15.42 -40.23
C GLY A 1012 -20.19 14.84 -38.91
N PHE A 1013 -19.61 13.64 -38.93
CA PHE A 1013 -18.99 13.04 -37.74
C PHE A 1013 -17.76 13.82 -37.27
N ASP A 1014 -16.97 14.40 -38.17
CA ASP A 1014 -15.85 15.28 -37.81
C ASP A 1014 -16.34 16.54 -37.08
N THR A 1015 -17.45 17.12 -37.54
CA THR A 1015 -18.10 18.27 -36.88
C THR A 1015 -18.59 17.88 -35.49
N ALA A 1016 -19.31 16.75 -35.40
CA ALA A 1016 -19.79 16.23 -34.13
C ALA A 1016 -18.63 15.94 -33.15
N LEU A 1017 -17.55 15.31 -33.63
CA LEU A 1017 -16.36 15.01 -32.83
C LEU A 1017 -15.55 16.27 -32.49
N ALA A 1018 -15.58 17.33 -33.29
CA ALA A 1018 -14.99 18.60 -32.91
C ALA A 1018 -15.73 19.23 -31.72
N MET A 1019 -17.04 19.04 -31.63
CA MET A 1019 -17.85 19.48 -30.49
C MET A 1019 -17.67 18.55 -29.27
N LYS A 1020 -17.62 17.22 -29.50
CA LYS A 1020 -17.41 16.20 -28.46
C LYS A 1020 -16.42 15.10 -28.92
N PRO A 1021 -15.11 15.24 -28.66
CA PRO A 1021 -14.05 14.39 -29.24
C PRO A 1021 -14.03 12.90 -28.88
N ASP A 1022 -14.78 12.49 -27.86
CA ASP A 1022 -14.73 11.13 -27.28
C ASP A 1022 -16.04 10.34 -27.45
N THR A 1023 -16.93 10.76 -28.35
CA THR A 1023 -18.25 10.13 -28.52
C THR A 1023 -18.15 8.81 -29.29
N ALA A 1024 -18.53 7.70 -28.65
CA ALA A 1024 -18.38 6.35 -29.21
C ALA A 1024 -19.24 6.14 -30.48
N GLU A 1025 -20.44 6.72 -30.48
CA GLU A 1025 -21.40 6.74 -31.58
C GLU A 1025 -20.78 7.38 -32.82
N SER A 1026 -20.32 8.62 -32.71
CA SER A 1026 -19.72 9.35 -33.84
C SER A 1026 -18.43 8.68 -34.34
N LEU A 1027 -17.61 8.14 -33.44
CA LEU A 1027 -16.41 7.38 -33.80
C LEU A 1027 -16.77 6.11 -34.59
N LEU A 1028 -17.73 5.31 -34.13
CA LEU A 1028 -18.14 4.11 -34.85
C LEU A 1028 -18.84 4.45 -36.18
N GLY A 1029 -19.69 5.47 -36.20
CA GLY A 1029 -20.32 5.98 -37.42
C GLY A 1029 -19.30 6.38 -38.47
N ARG A 1030 -18.25 7.12 -38.06
CA ARG A 1030 -17.13 7.50 -38.93
C ARG A 1030 -16.29 6.28 -39.34
N ALA A 1031 -16.07 5.32 -38.45
CA ALA A 1031 -15.40 4.07 -38.78
C ALA A 1031 -16.14 3.28 -39.87
N ILE A 1032 -17.47 3.20 -39.79
CA ILE A 1032 -18.32 2.58 -40.81
C ILE A 1032 -18.22 3.33 -42.14
N ALA A 1033 -18.23 4.66 -42.11
CA ALA A 1033 -18.05 5.47 -43.30
C ALA A 1033 -16.65 5.24 -43.96
N TRP A 1034 -15.57 5.23 -43.16
CA TRP A 1034 -14.22 4.91 -43.63
C TRP A 1034 -14.11 3.49 -44.20
N SER A 1035 -14.73 2.52 -43.54
CA SER A 1035 -14.77 1.13 -43.99
C SER A 1035 -15.51 0.97 -45.31
N ARG A 1036 -16.65 1.66 -45.50
CA ARG A 1036 -17.40 1.70 -46.76
C ARG A 1036 -16.63 2.43 -47.87
N LYS A 1037 -15.75 3.37 -47.51
CA LYS A 1037 -14.84 4.08 -48.42
C LYS A 1037 -13.55 3.29 -48.72
N GLY A 1038 -13.30 2.19 -48.01
CA GLY A 1038 -12.14 1.32 -48.21
C GLY A 1038 -10.88 1.72 -47.42
N ASP A 1039 -10.95 2.69 -46.51
CA ASP A 1039 -9.83 3.07 -45.64
C ASP A 1039 -9.84 2.22 -44.35
N ALA A 1040 -9.33 1.00 -44.45
CA ALA A 1040 -9.29 0.05 -43.34
C ALA A 1040 -8.47 0.55 -42.14
N ARG A 1041 -7.46 1.41 -42.37
CA ARG A 1041 -6.59 1.92 -41.30
C ARG A 1041 -7.33 2.92 -40.43
N ARG A 1042 -8.02 3.88 -41.03
CA ARG A 1042 -8.83 4.85 -40.29
C ARG A 1042 -10.05 4.20 -39.66
N ALA A 1043 -10.67 3.26 -40.38
CA ALA A 1043 -11.77 2.48 -39.85
C ALA A 1043 -11.39 1.72 -38.58
N GLU A 1044 -10.25 1.01 -38.55
CA GLU A 1044 -9.83 0.28 -37.35
C GLU A 1044 -9.40 1.22 -36.22
N ALA A 1045 -8.76 2.35 -36.53
CA ALA A 1045 -8.39 3.33 -35.52
C ALA A 1045 -9.64 3.91 -34.81
N ASP A 1046 -10.63 4.36 -35.58
CA ASP A 1046 -11.88 4.90 -35.02
C ASP A 1046 -12.70 3.81 -34.33
N ARG A 1047 -12.72 2.58 -34.87
CA ARG A 1047 -13.40 1.42 -34.24
C ARG A 1047 -12.76 1.05 -32.91
N ALA A 1048 -11.43 0.97 -32.83
CA ALA A 1048 -10.72 0.68 -31.60
C ALA A 1048 -10.94 1.78 -30.56
N ALA A 1049 -10.94 3.05 -31.00
CA ALA A 1049 -11.29 4.17 -30.14
C ALA A 1049 -12.74 4.08 -29.63
N ALA A 1050 -13.70 3.75 -30.49
CA ALA A 1050 -15.10 3.57 -30.09
C ALA A 1050 -15.27 2.41 -29.09
N LEU A 1051 -14.66 1.25 -29.35
CA LEU A 1051 -14.73 0.06 -28.48
C LEU A 1051 -14.05 0.25 -27.14
N ALA A 1052 -13.05 1.13 -27.07
CA ALA A 1052 -12.44 1.53 -25.80
C ALA A 1052 -13.39 2.39 -24.94
N LYS A 1053 -14.40 3.04 -25.56
CA LYS A 1053 -15.41 3.86 -24.86
C LYS A 1053 -16.67 3.07 -24.53
N ASP A 1054 -17.18 2.30 -25.49
CA ASP A 1054 -18.35 1.44 -25.33
C ASP A 1054 -18.12 0.11 -26.07
N SER A 1055 -18.06 -0.99 -25.33
CA SER A 1055 -17.84 -2.32 -25.88
C SER A 1055 -19.04 -2.86 -26.67
N ASP A 1056 -20.25 -2.33 -26.42
CA ASP A 1056 -21.50 -2.81 -27.03
C ASP A 1056 -21.90 -1.98 -28.26
N ILE A 1057 -21.19 -0.89 -28.56
CA ILE A 1057 -21.55 0.09 -29.60
C ILE A 1057 -21.68 -0.53 -31.00
N VAL A 1058 -20.89 -1.55 -31.30
CA VAL A 1058 -20.95 -2.29 -32.58
C VAL A 1058 -22.27 -3.04 -32.73
N GLU A 1059 -22.79 -3.62 -31.65
CA GLU A 1059 -24.10 -4.28 -31.64
C GLU A 1059 -25.23 -3.25 -31.80
N THR A 1060 -25.08 -2.09 -31.15
CA THR A 1060 -26.05 -0.99 -31.26
C THR A 1060 -26.21 -0.52 -32.70
N TYR A 1061 -25.10 -0.26 -33.41
CA TYR A 1061 -25.14 0.15 -34.82
C TYR A 1061 -25.64 -0.96 -35.75
N ARG A 1062 -25.35 -2.23 -35.45
CA ARG A 1062 -25.93 -3.36 -36.17
C ARG A 1062 -27.46 -3.35 -36.11
N ASN A 1063 -28.06 -3.03 -34.96
CA ASN A 1063 -29.51 -2.92 -34.82
C ASN A 1063 -30.12 -1.78 -35.63
N TYR A 1064 -29.33 -0.78 -36.01
CA TYR A 1064 -29.73 0.28 -36.95
C TYR A 1064 -29.47 -0.09 -38.42
N GLY A 1065 -28.99 -1.31 -38.70
CA GLY A 1065 -28.63 -1.76 -40.05
C GLY A 1065 -27.31 -1.17 -40.56
N LEU A 1066 -26.40 -0.77 -39.66
CA LEU A 1066 -25.11 -0.17 -40.00
C LEU A 1066 -23.97 -1.07 -39.50
N GLU A 1067 -23.22 -1.66 -40.43
CA GLU A 1067 -22.08 -2.53 -40.13
C GLU A 1067 -20.81 -2.13 -40.90
N LEU A 1068 -19.65 -2.48 -40.33
CA LEU A 1068 -18.34 -2.40 -40.99
C LEU A 1068 -18.24 -3.45 -42.10
N ASN A 1069 -17.55 -3.13 -43.20
CA ASN A 1069 -17.22 -4.13 -44.22
C ASN A 1069 -16.24 -5.15 -43.63
N GLY A 1070 -16.59 -6.44 -43.65
CA GLY A 1070 -15.79 -7.51 -43.05
C GLY A 1070 -14.34 -7.54 -43.55
N THR A 1071 -13.38 -7.47 -42.62
CA THR A 1071 -11.96 -7.70 -42.86
C THR A 1071 -11.75 -9.12 -43.37
N GLY A 1072 -11.14 -9.29 -44.54
CA GLY A 1072 -11.01 -10.57 -45.22
C GLY A 1072 -10.26 -11.64 -44.42
N GLY A 1073 -10.97 -12.72 -44.09
CA GLY A 1073 -10.46 -14.04 -43.73
C GLY A 1073 -11.50 -15.09 -44.15
N GLU A 1074 -11.22 -15.81 -45.25
CA GLU A 1074 -11.99 -16.93 -45.82
C GLU A 1074 -13.51 -16.77 -46.05
N ARG A 1075 -13.87 -16.18 -47.21
CA ARG A 1075 -15.10 -16.61 -47.88
C ARG A 1075 -14.87 -18.01 -48.46
N LYS A 1076 -15.42 -19.06 -47.83
CA LYS A 1076 -15.75 -20.29 -48.56
C LYS A 1076 -16.62 -19.89 -49.75
N ARG A 1077 -16.13 -20.13 -50.97
CA ARG A 1077 -16.93 -20.00 -52.20
C ARG A 1077 -18.19 -20.87 -52.03
N PRO A 1078 -19.40 -20.32 -52.23
CA PRO A 1078 -20.56 -21.15 -52.51
C PRO A 1078 -20.32 -21.88 -53.84
N ALA A 1079 -20.66 -23.16 -53.91
CA ALA A 1079 -20.69 -23.91 -55.16
C ALA A 1079 -21.66 -23.22 -56.16
N PRO A 1080 -21.39 -23.27 -57.47
CA PRO A 1080 -22.24 -22.65 -58.47
C PRO A 1080 -23.63 -23.29 -58.48
N SER A 1081 -24.65 -22.44 -58.38
CA SER A 1081 -26.04 -22.77 -58.65
C SER A 1081 -26.19 -23.29 -60.08
N THR A 1082 -26.67 -24.52 -60.25
CA THR A 1082 -27.32 -24.95 -61.50
C THR A 1082 -28.70 -24.32 -61.57
N ALA A 1083 -28.85 -23.38 -62.51
CA ALA A 1083 -30.10 -22.71 -62.90
C ALA A 1083 -31.10 -23.70 -63.56
N PRO A 1084 -32.34 -23.30 -63.94
CA PRO A 1084 -32.75 -22.03 -64.55
C PRO A 1084 -33.57 -21.11 -63.65
#